data_AF-A0A3D0DPS9-F1
#
_entry.id   AF-A0A3D0DPS9-F1
#
_cell.length_a   1.000
_cell.length_b   1.000
_cell.length_c   1.000
_cell.angle_alpha   90.00
_cell.angle_beta   90.00
_cell.angle_gamma   90.00
#
_symmetry.space_group_name_H-M   'P 1'
#
loop_
_entity.id
_entity.type
_entity.pdbx_description
1 polymer ?
#
loop_
_entity_poly.entity_id
_entity_poly.type
_entity_poly.pdbx_seq_one_letter_code
_entity_poly.pdbx_strand_id
1 'polypeptide(L)'
;MTLPGDDARPAHADGHDNFLHSLDLFTREHRAGHWAGPFSEFMADILPEQPQRIARTSHQYIWDMIRATCVDDGAGSESGNLRCRLFADDLFGIDEALERVLDYFKAAASGSEVGRRLLLLLGPPSGGKSTLVILLKRGLEEYSRSDEGALYAIAGCPVRESPLHLIPHTMRAAFRNTYGIDIAGEACPHCRARLEEHFDGDFMRMPVERVFISEAGRSGIGTYAPHDPTTADLADLVGSVDLSKVAQYGDEGDPRAWSWSGAVYAASRGVLEMIEILKVKREFLYLLLTLTQEKNVKVARFPLIYLDETILAHTNLAEFRKFLQESENEALLDRMVIIQVPYTLNYREEARIYRKLISSAAPAFRDVHLDPHVLHAAAVFAILSRIQDGEEKEVELVRKVRIHADEEVDGVNRADIRRVKEKDKAPDEGLAGVSPRFVINALSNAIIGSNRNSLSTMDVLLALKDAIENDARIEPRRKRKWVDYLVLTRKDFYNRWVKQDVHKALFVSFEQEALDLLNKYLDEVEAMLDNRTIKDPITNEERRPDERFLRAVEEKIHISDSGKGSFRQEVVRKAMGAYKRGVKFGLDSHIQLNDAVQQYLFEQRRDVLRLVSSAKRPDDEVRTKISAVEKRLVDEYGYDAHSAREALNYVTTLLAQE
;
A
#
# COMPACT_ATOMS: atom_id res chain seq x y z
N MET A 1 -10.13 21.43 59.06
CA MET A 1 -10.20 21.92 57.66
C MET A 1 -8.79 21.87 57.10
N THR A 2 -8.46 20.83 56.34
CA THR A 2 -7.52 20.84 55.20
C THR A 2 -7.43 19.43 54.64
N LEU A 3 -7.74 19.32 53.36
CA LEU A 3 -7.80 18.10 52.53
C LEU A 3 -6.38 17.58 52.23
N PRO A 4 -6.20 16.28 51.96
CA PRO A 4 -5.04 15.80 51.21
C PRO A 4 -5.28 16.00 49.71
N GLY A 5 -4.37 16.71 49.05
CA GLY A 5 -4.36 16.86 47.59
C GLY A 5 -3.72 15.65 46.93
N ASP A 6 -4.48 15.02 46.04
CA ASP A 6 -4.03 14.12 44.99
C ASP A 6 -3.10 14.88 44.03
N ASP A 7 -1.82 14.53 44.00
CA ASP A 7 -0.89 14.92 42.93
C ASP A 7 -0.96 13.83 41.83
N ALA A 8 -2.04 13.88 41.05
CA ALA A 8 -2.11 13.16 39.78
C ALA A 8 -1.17 13.86 38.78
N ARG A 9 0.08 13.38 38.68
CA ARG A 9 0.97 13.80 37.59
C ARG A 9 0.32 13.43 36.25
N PRO A 10 0.22 14.35 35.28
CA PRO A 10 -0.37 14.04 33.99
C PRO A 10 0.55 13.09 33.20
N ALA A 11 -0.03 12.01 32.68
CA ALA A 11 0.64 10.98 31.86
C ALA A 11 1.39 11.50 30.61
N HIS A 12 1.26 12.79 30.29
CA HIS A 12 2.02 13.46 29.23
C HIS A 12 3.48 13.76 29.58
N ALA A 13 3.83 13.88 30.88
CA ALA A 13 5.21 14.19 31.29
C ALA A 13 6.17 13.02 31.01
N ASP A 14 5.73 11.78 31.30
CA ASP A 14 6.54 10.57 31.09
C ASP A 14 6.80 10.30 29.60
N GLY A 15 5.87 10.68 28.71
CA GLY A 15 6.06 10.55 27.26
C GLY A 15 7.05 11.58 26.70
N HIS A 16 7.06 12.79 27.25
CA HIS A 16 7.99 13.84 26.83
C HIS A 16 9.44 13.50 27.23
N ASP A 17 9.64 13.09 28.48
CA ASP A 17 10.97 12.75 28.99
C ASP A 17 11.54 11.49 28.33
N ASN A 18 10.69 10.49 28.05
CA ASN A 18 11.08 9.32 27.25
C ASN A 18 11.46 9.69 25.81
N PHE A 19 10.75 10.63 25.19
CA PHE A 19 11.08 11.11 23.85
C PHE A 19 12.40 11.89 23.85
N LEU A 20 12.62 12.78 24.80
CA LEU A 20 13.89 13.50 24.96
C LEU A 20 15.06 12.54 25.22
N HIS A 21 14.85 11.52 26.06
CA HIS A 21 15.85 10.49 26.30
C HIS A 21 16.17 9.70 25.03
N SER A 22 15.15 9.37 24.24
CA SER A 22 15.31 8.71 22.93
C SER A 22 16.11 9.59 21.95
N LEU A 23 15.91 10.91 21.94
CA LEU A 23 16.69 11.85 21.12
C LEU A 23 18.16 11.94 21.56
N ASP A 24 18.43 11.94 22.88
CA ASP A 24 19.80 11.93 23.40
C ASP A 24 20.51 10.61 23.08
N LEU A 25 19.85 9.47 23.28
CA LEU A 25 20.37 8.15 22.89
C LEU A 25 20.65 8.08 21.38
N PHE A 26 19.70 8.52 20.55
CA PHE A 26 19.87 8.60 19.10
C PHE A 26 21.10 9.42 18.73
N THR A 27 21.30 10.59 19.34
CA THR A 27 22.47 11.46 19.08
C THR A 27 23.79 10.80 19.49
N ARG A 28 23.81 10.09 20.62
CA ARG A 28 25.02 9.41 21.13
C ARG A 28 25.41 8.22 20.25
N GLU A 29 24.44 7.39 19.87
CA GLU A 29 24.64 6.29 18.93
C GLU A 29 25.13 6.81 17.57
N HIS A 30 24.55 7.93 17.10
CA HIS A 30 24.98 8.57 15.85
C HIS A 30 26.43 9.07 15.89
N ARG A 31 26.92 9.54 17.05
CA ARG A 31 28.33 9.97 17.18
C ARG A 31 29.30 8.80 17.37
N ALA A 32 28.88 7.74 18.06
CA ALA A 32 29.72 6.58 18.35
C ALA A 32 30.04 5.73 17.10
N GLY A 33 29.21 5.81 16.05
CA GLY A 33 29.39 5.04 14.83
C GLY A 33 30.46 5.53 13.85
N HIS A 34 31.10 6.68 14.06
CA HIS A 34 32.06 7.25 13.10
C HIS A 34 33.48 6.69 13.33
N TRP A 35 33.96 5.86 12.40
CA TRP A 35 35.37 5.45 12.32
C TRP A 35 36.13 6.32 11.30
N ALA A 36 37.36 6.71 11.61
CA ALA A 36 38.26 7.39 10.69
C ALA A 36 39.72 7.02 11.01
N GLY A 37 40.50 6.72 9.98
CA GLY A 37 41.90 6.29 10.13
C GLY A 37 42.62 6.23 8.78
N PRO A 38 43.94 5.98 8.76
CA PRO A 38 44.67 5.76 7.52
C PRO A 38 44.28 4.44 6.86
N PHE A 39 44.50 4.32 5.55
CA PHE A 39 44.21 3.09 4.79
C PHE A 39 44.93 1.86 5.36
N SER A 40 46.11 2.04 5.95
CA SER A 40 46.84 0.99 6.67
C SER A 40 46.04 0.38 7.83
N GLU A 41 45.38 1.20 8.64
CA GLU A 41 44.53 0.75 9.76
C GLU A 41 43.25 0.09 9.23
N PHE A 42 42.64 0.66 8.20
CA PHE A 42 41.50 0.05 7.51
C PHE A 42 41.80 -1.38 7.01
N MET A 43 42.97 -1.57 6.41
CA MET A 43 43.41 -2.87 5.89
C MET A 43 43.73 -3.89 7.00
N ALA A 44 44.16 -3.41 8.18
CA ALA A 44 44.54 -4.26 9.31
C ALA A 44 43.33 -4.67 10.17
N ASP A 45 42.45 -3.71 10.47
CA ASP A 45 41.45 -3.85 11.54
C ASP A 45 40.02 -3.97 10.99
N ILE A 46 39.71 -3.33 9.86
CA ILE A 46 38.33 -3.25 9.34
C ILE A 46 38.07 -4.27 8.24
N LEU A 47 38.95 -4.33 7.22
CA LEU A 47 38.77 -5.20 6.06
C LEU A 47 38.71 -6.70 6.43
N PRO A 48 39.59 -7.24 7.30
CA PRO A 48 39.63 -8.68 7.55
C PRO A 48 38.39 -9.24 8.27
N GLU A 49 37.67 -8.40 9.04
CA GLU A 49 36.48 -8.86 9.76
C GLU A 49 35.32 -9.17 8.81
N GLN A 50 35.10 -8.33 7.80
CA GLN A 50 33.93 -8.40 6.92
C GLN A 50 34.27 -8.02 5.46
N PRO A 51 35.20 -8.73 4.81
CA PRO A 51 35.75 -8.29 3.53
C PRO A 51 34.66 -8.23 2.45
N GLN A 52 33.77 -9.22 2.41
CA GLN A 52 32.67 -9.30 1.42
C GLN A 52 31.68 -8.14 1.56
N ARG A 53 31.38 -7.68 2.79
CA ARG A 53 30.44 -6.59 3.05
C ARG A 53 31.00 -5.24 2.60
N ILE A 54 32.31 -5.03 2.74
CA ILE A 54 33.00 -3.81 2.33
C ILE A 54 33.03 -3.68 0.81
N ALA A 55 33.22 -4.80 0.11
CA ALA A 55 33.35 -4.84 -1.35
C ALA A 55 32.01 -4.89 -2.10
N ARG A 56 30.87 -4.82 -1.40
CA ARG A 56 29.55 -4.85 -2.04
C ARG A 56 29.41 -3.76 -3.09
N THR A 57 28.78 -4.14 -4.20
CA THR A 57 28.26 -3.20 -5.19
C THR A 57 27.01 -2.49 -4.68
N SER A 58 26.64 -1.37 -5.30
CA SER A 58 25.36 -0.68 -5.10
C SER A 58 24.14 -1.63 -5.09
N HIS A 59 24.07 -2.56 -6.05
CA HIS A 59 22.96 -3.52 -6.16
C HIS A 59 22.96 -4.56 -5.03
N GLN A 60 24.13 -5.08 -4.66
CA GLN A 60 24.27 -6.01 -3.53
C GLN A 60 23.91 -5.31 -2.21
N TYR A 61 24.33 -4.07 -2.04
CA TYR A 61 24.03 -3.28 -0.85
C TYR A 61 22.51 -3.03 -0.70
N ILE A 62 21.82 -2.65 -1.79
CA ILE A 62 20.36 -2.51 -1.79
C ILE A 62 19.67 -3.84 -1.50
N TRP A 63 20.14 -4.94 -2.10
CA TRP A 63 19.56 -6.26 -1.86
C TRP A 63 19.74 -6.74 -0.42
N ASP A 64 20.91 -6.52 0.19
CA ASP A 64 21.15 -6.83 1.59
C ASP A 64 20.25 -6.00 2.53
N MET A 65 20.08 -4.70 2.23
CA MET A 65 19.14 -3.84 2.96
C MET A 65 17.71 -4.38 2.89
N ILE A 66 17.26 -4.78 1.71
CA ILE A 66 15.94 -5.38 1.51
C ILE A 66 15.85 -6.66 2.35
N ARG A 67 16.83 -7.56 2.28
CA ARG A 67 16.82 -8.80 3.07
C ARG A 67 16.83 -8.57 4.58
N ALA A 68 17.51 -7.52 5.05
CA ALA A 68 17.53 -7.16 6.46
C ALA A 68 16.16 -6.64 6.97
N THR A 69 15.35 -6.09 6.07
CA THR A 69 14.04 -5.49 6.40
C THR A 69 12.84 -6.40 6.07
N CYS A 70 13.04 -7.46 5.30
CA CYS A 70 12.02 -8.44 5.00
C CYS A 70 12.19 -9.71 5.86
N VAL A 71 11.07 -10.27 6.31
CA VAL A 71 11.07 -11.55 7.05
C VAL A 71 10.67 -12.65 6.08
N ASP A 72 11.44 -13.74 6.04
CA ASP A 72 11.02 -14.97 5.37
C ASP A 72 9.90 -15.59 6.21
N ASP A 73 8.65 -15.53 5.73
CA ASP A 73 7.56 -16.34 6.26
C ASP A 73 7.84 -17.80 5.88
N GLY A 74 8.63 -18.47 6.71
CA GLY A 74 9.08 -19.84 6.50
C GLY A 74 7.93 -20.84 6.35
N ALA A 75 8.04 -21.67 5.31
CA ALA A 75 7.48 -23.03 5.20
C ALA A 75 6.01 -23.22 5.63
N GLY A 76 5.06 -22.81 4.79
CA GLY A 76 3.65 -23.18 4.97
C GLY A 76 2.65 -22.48 4.05
N SER A 77 3.04 -21.36 3.45
CA SER A 77 2.29 -20.68 2.40
C SER A 77 2.65 -21.29 1.04
N GLU A 78 1.67 -21.78 0.26
CA GLU A 78 1.88 -22.22 -1.14
C GLU A 78 2.40 -21.09 -2.06
N SER A 79 2.38 -19.85 -1.58
CA SER A 79 2.95 -18.66 -2.20
C SER A 79 4.12 -18.17 -1.34
N GLY A 80 5.36 -18.46 -1.73
CA GLY A 80 6.59 -18.03 -1.05
C GLY A 80 6.84 -16.52 -1.11
N ASN A 81 5.86 -15.73 -0.66
CA ASN A 81 5.85 -14.29 -0.78
C ASN A 81 6.65 -13.67 0.36
N LEU A 82 7.73 -12.97 0.00
CA LEU A 82 8.58 -12.23 0.92
C LEU A 82 7.80 -11.04 1.47
N ARG A 83 7.31 -11.10 2.72
CA ARG A 83 6.62 -9.96 3.33
C ARG A 83 7.65 -8.96 3.85
N CYS A 84 7.85 -7.88 3.10
CA CYS A 84 8.80 -6.87 3.49
C CYS A 84 8.18 -5.80 4.39
N ARG A 85 8.71 -5.64 5.61
CA ARG A 85 8.26 -4.59 6.54
C ARG A 85 8.50 -3.19 5.96
N LEU A 86 9.51 -3.05 5.11
CA LEU A 86 9.85 -1.80 4.41
C LEU A 86 8.67 -1.21 3.62
N PHE A 87 7.77 -2.03 3.09
CA PHE A 87 6.68 -1.60 2.21
C PHE A 87 5.29 -1.72 2.85
N ALA A 88 5.14 -2.54 3.89
CA ALA A 88 3.86 -3.03 4.39
C ALA A 88 2.88 -1.95 4.88
N ASP A 89 3.40 -0.83 5.40
CA ASP A 89 2.59 0.25 5.97
C ASP A 89 2.29 1.38 4.96
N ASP A 90 2.92 1.34 3.78
CA ASP A 90 2.92 2.46 2.84
C ASP A 90 2.40 2.13 1.44
N LEU A 91 2.53 0.87 1.00
CA LEU A 91 2.13 0.40 -0.32
C LEU A 91 1.09 -0.72 -0.17
N PHE A 92 -0.03 -0.59 -0.87
CA PHE A 92 -1.19 -1.46 -0.71
C PHE A 92 -1.65 -1.99 -2.06
N GLY A 93 -1.87 -3.31 -2.15
CA GLY A 93 -2.42 -3.99 -3.31
C GLY A 93 -1.59 -3.91 -4.59
N ILE A 94 -0.26 -3.79 -4.47
CA ILE A 94 0.71 -3.83 -5.58
C ILE A 94 1.78 -4.93 -5.38
N ASP A 95 1.43 -5.99 -4.68
CA ASP A 95 2.36 -7.04 -4.25
C ASP A 95 3.10 -7.70 -5.42
N GLU A 96 2.43 -7.97 -6.53
CA GLU A 96 3.07 -8.54 -7.74
C GLU A 96 4.14 -7.60 -8.34
N ALA A 97 3.92 -6.28 -8.29
CA ALA A 97 4.90 -5.31 -8.76
C ALA A 97 6.11 -5.25 -7.81
N LEU A 98 5.86 -5.36 -6.50
CA LEU A 98 6.91 -5.44 -5.49
C LEU A 98 7.75 -6.70 -5.66
N GLU A 99 7.13 -7.86 -5.87
CA GLU A 99 7.83 -9.13 -6.14
C GLU A 99 8.79 -9.01 -7.34
N ARG A 100 8.34 -8.41 -8.45
CA ARG A 100 9.21 -8.18 -9.61
C ARG A 100 10.38 -7.26 -9.30
N VAL A 101 10.18 -6.23 -8.47
CA VAL A 101 11.27 -5.34 -8.02
C VAL A 101 12.27 -6.12 -7.16
N LEU A 102 11.78 -6.97 -6.25
CA LEU A 102 12.64 -7.84 -5.43
C LEU A 102 13.44 -8.82 -6.30
N ASP A 103 12.80 -9.44 -7.30
CA ASP A 103 13.46 -10.34 -8.25
C ASP A 103 14.54 -9.62 -9.06
N TYR A 104 14.28 -8.38 -9.49
CA TYR A 104 15.29 -7.54 -10.14
C TYR A 104 16.52 -7.36 -9.24
N PHE A 105 16.34 -6.95 -7.99
CA PHE A 105 17.47 -6.72 -7.08
C PHE A 105 18.21 -8.02 -6.74
N LYS A 106 17.48 -9.13 -6.55
CA LYS A 106 18.07 -10.46 -6.34
C LYS A 106 18.93 -10.90 -7.53
N ALA A 107 18.41 -10.76 -8.75
CA ALA A 107 19.14 -11.10 -9.98
C ALA A 107 20.36 -10.17 -10.19
N ALA A 108 20.20 -8.86 -9.96
CA ALA A 108 21.27 -7.89 -10.10
C ALA A 108 22.40 -8.11 -9.07
N ALA A 109 22.06 -8.39 -7.81
CA ALA A 109 23.02 -8.66 -6.74
C ALA A 109 23.83 -9.96 -6.99
N SER A 110 23.27 -10.90 -7.76
CA SER A 110 23.94 -12.15 -8.15
C SER A 110 24.92 -11.98 -9.32
N GLY A 111 25.14 -10.74 -9.80
CA GLY A 111 26.06 -10.45 -10.91
C GLY A 111 25.52 -10.80 -12.30
N SER A 112 24.20 -10.97 -12.45
CA SER A 112 23.59 -11.21 -13.76
C SER A 112 23.60 -9.96 -14.66
N GLU A 113 23.36 -10.15 -15.96
CA GLU A 113 23.25 -9.06 -16.95
C GLU A 113 22.16 -8.03 -16.58
N VAL A 114 21.20 -8.41 -15.72
CA VAL A 114 20.15 -7.53 -15.18
C VAL A 114 20.76 -6.35 -14.41
N GLY A 115 21.86 -6.54 -13.68
CA GLY A 115 22.53 -5.47 -12.92
C GLY A 115 23.28 -4.45 -13.78
N ARG A 116 23.35 -4.67 -15.10
CA ARG A 116 23.88 -3.73 -16.11
C ARG A 116 22.79 -2.93 -16.81
N ARG A 117 21.55 -3.00 -16.32
CA ARG A 117 20.38 -2.31 -16.86
C ARG A 117 19.76 -1.44 -15.78
N LEU A 118 19.25 -0.28 -16.15
CA LEU A 118 18.51 0.57 -15.22
C LEU A 118 17.11 -0.01 -14.95
N LEU A 119 16.60 0.19 -13.75
CA LEU A 119 15.25 -0.21 -13.37
C LEU A 119 14.27 0.93 -13.71
N LEU A 120 13.31 0.70 -14.61
CA LEU A 120 12.27 1.66 -14.97
C LEU A 120 10.91 1.25 -14.38
N LEU A 121 10.42 2.02 -13.42
CA LEU A 121 9.06 1.88 -12.91
C LEU A 121 8.08 2.62 -13.82
N LEU A 122 7.15 1.89 -14.42
CA LEU A 122 6.16 2.40 -15.36
C LEU A 122 4.76 2.27 -14.77
N GLY A 123 3.94 3.31 -14.82
CA GLY A 123 2.57 3.19 -14.33
C GLY A 123 1.80 4.50 -14.34
N PRO A 124 0.52 4.50 -14.00
CA PRO A 124 -0.28 5.72 -13.95
C PRO A 124 0.19 6.68 -12.82
N PRO A 125 -0.13 7.98 -12.92
CA PRO A 125 0.17 8.95 -11.88
C PRO A 125 -0.44 8.54 -10.53
N SER A 126 0.27 8.72 -9.42
CA SER A 126 -0.21 8.30 -8.09
C SER A 126 -0.37 6.79 -7.89
N GLY A 127 0.20 5.95 -8.76
CA GLY A 127 0.24 4.48 -8.59
C GLY A 127 1.33 3.97 -7.64
N GLY A 128 1.81 4.77 -6.68
CA GLY A 128 2.80 4.31 -5.69
C GLY A 128 4.27 4.23 -6.14
N LYS A 129 4.60 4.48 -7.41
CA LYS A 129 5.99 4.45 -7.93
C LYS A 129 6.98 5.29 -7.11
N SER A 130 6.73 6.59 -6.96
CA SER A 130 7.63 7.48 -6.21
C SER A 130 7.68 7.11 -4.73
N THR A 131 6.56 6.66 -4.16
CA THR A 131 6.52 6.16 -2.77
C THR A 131 7.45 4.96 -2.59
N LEU A 132 7.47 4.01 -3.54
CA LEU A 132 8.40 2.88 -3.54
C LEU A 132 9.86 3.35 -3.51
N VAL A 133 10.23 4.30 -4.37
CA VAL A 133 11.60 4.85 -4.39
C VAL A 133 11.95 5.55 -3.09
N ILE A 134 11.01 6.34 -2.52
CA ILE A 134 11.19 7.00 -1.23
C ILE A 134 11.45 5.98 -0.11
N LEU A 135 10.71 4.87 -0.09
CA LEU A 135 10.90 3.82 0.91
C LEU A 135 12.25 3.12 0.75
N LEU A 136 12.68 2.82 -0.48
CA LEU A 136 14.02 2.28 -0.73
C LEU A 136 15.11 3.23 -0.24
N LYS A 137 15.00 4.53 -0.55
CA LYS A 137 15.95 5.55 -0.10
C LYS A 137 16.01 5.63 1.43
N ARG A 138 14.87 5.69 2.11
CA ARG A 138 14.80 5.66 3.58
C ARG A 138 15.39 4.38 4.16
N GLY A 139 15.11 3.24 3.55
CA GLY A 139 15.69 1.95 3.92
C GLY A 139 17.22 1.95 3.82
N LEU A 140 17.78 2.56 2.76
CA LEU A 140 19.23 2.71 2.61
C LEU A 140 19.86 3.62 3.67
N GLU A 141 19.22 4.75 3.97
CA GLU A 141 19.67 5.65 5.03
C GLU A 141 19.71 4.90 6.37
N GLU A 142 18.63 4.23 6.75
CA GLU A 142 18.53 3.44 7.99
C GLU A 142 19.56 2.31 8.02
N TYR A 143 19.65 1.52 6.95
CA TYR A 143 20.57 0.39 6.86
C TYR A 143 22.03 0.84 6.99
N SER A 144 22.42 1.98 6.41
CA SER A 144 23.79 2.50 6.51
C SER A 144 24.24 2.82 7.94
N ARG A 145 23.28 3.02 8.85
CA ARG A 145 23.56 3.25 10.27
C ARG A 145 23.83 1.98 11.05
N SER A 146 23.33 0.84 10.57
CA SER A 146 23.61 -0.47 11.16
C SER A 146 25.07 -0.91 10.92
N ASP A 147 25.56 -1.82 11.75
CA ASP A 147 26.88 -2.42 11.56
C ASP A 147 26.93 -3.27 10.28
N GLU A 148 25.82 -3.93 9.92
CA GLU A 148 25.73 -4.72 8.69
C GLU A 148 25.76 -3.85 7.42
N GLY A 149 25.25 -2.61 7.50
CA GLY A 149 25.28 -1.62 6.43
C GLY A 149 26.48 -0.68 6.49
N ALA A 150 27.51 -0.97 7.29
CA ALA A 150 28.67 -0.10 7.36
C ALA A 150 29.33 0.08 5.98
N LEU A 151 29.53 1.34 5.58
CA LEU A 151 30.22 1.75 4.36
C LEU A 151 31.42 2.61 4.73
N TYR A 152 32.50 2.43 3.97
CA TYR A 152 33.74 3.20 4.13
C TYR A 152 34.08 3.85 2.80
N ALA A 153 34.67 5.04 2.86
CA ALA A 153 35.11 5.80 1.70
C ALA A 153 36.46 6.47 1.97
N ILE A 154 37.18 6.79 0.89
CA ILE A 154 38.35 7.67 0.98
C ILE A 154 37.88 9.03 1.50
N ALA A 155 38.41 9.46 2.64
CA ALA A 155 37.94 10.67 3.32
C ALA A 155 38.15 11.89 2.44
N GLY A 156 37.14 12.75 2.29
CA GLY A 156 37.20 13.93 1.40
C GLY A 156 37.18 13.62 -0.11
N CYS A 157 36.89 12.38 -0.52
CA CYS A 157 36.61 12.07 -1.92
C CYS A 157 35.22 12.63 -2.31
N PRO A 158 35.09 13.39 -3.41
CA PRO A 158 33.82 13.99 -3.81
C PRO A 158 32.76 12.95 -4.24
N VAL A 159 33.20 11.78 -4.72
CA VAL A 159 32.31 10.68 -5.14
C VAL A 159 32.22 9.57 -4.09
N ARG A 160 32.81 9.77 -2.90
CA ARG A 160 32.82 8.80 -1.78
C ARG A 160 33.16 7.37 -2.22
N GLU A 161 34.20 7.25 -3.03
CA GLU A 161 34.59 5.98 -3.62
C GLU A 161 35.11 4.96 -2.59
N SER A 162 35.10 3.69 -2.97
CA SER A 162 35.61 2.60 -2.15
C SER A 162 37.11 2.78 -1.85
N PRO A 163 37.55 2.59 -0.58
CA PRO A 163 38.96 2.59 -0.22
C PRO A 163 39.76 1.53 -0.98
N LEU A 164 39.11 0.45 -1.42
CA LEU A 164 39.74 -0.63 -2.19
C LEU A 164 40.31 -0.15 -3.53
N HIS A 165 39.84 0.98 -4.08
CA HIS A 165 40.41 1.55 -5.30
C HIS A 165 41.85 2.05 -5.14
N LEU A 166 42.32 2.26 -3.89
CA LEU A 166 43.72 2.59 -3.60
C LEU A 166 44.69 1.43 -3.88
N ILE A 167 44.18 0.20 -3.97
CA ILE A 167 45.00 -0.99 -4.20
C ILE A 167 45.49 -1.00 -5.65
N PRO A 168 46.82 -0.99 -5.89
CA PRO A 168 47.38 -0.99 -7.23
C PRO A 168 46.93 -2.20 -8.06
N HIS A 169 46.75 -2.00 -9.37
CA HIS A 169 46.28 -3.05 -10.28
C HIS A 169 47.15 -4.31 -10.26
N THR A 170 48.46 -4.17 -10.06
CA THR A 170 49.42 -5.28 -9.94
C THR A 170 49.19 -6.16 -8.71
N MET A 171 48.57 -5.62 -7.66
CA MET A 171 48.30 -6.32 -6.39
C MET A 171 46.90 -6.93 -6.32
N ARG A 172 45.98 -6.56 -7.23
CA ARG A 172 44.58 -7.03 -7.20
C ARG A 172 44.44 -8.55 -7.31
N ALA A 173 45.34 -9.22 -8.04
CA ALA A 173 45.35 -10.69 -8.10
C ALA A 173 45.69 -11.31 -6.74
N ALA A 174 46.69 -10.77 -6.03
CA ALA A 174 47.02 -11.21 -4.68
C ALA A 174 45.90 -10.90 -3.67
N PHE A 175 45.27 -9.73 -3.80
CA PHE A 175 44.10 -9.35 -3.00
C PHE A 175 42.94 -10.33 -3.18
N ARG A 176 42.59 -10.67 -4.44
CA ARG A 176 41.57 -11.67 -4.75
C ARG A 176 41.88 -13.03 -4.13
N ASN A 177 43.13 -13.49 -4.22
CA ASN A 177 43.54 -14.77 -3.63
C ASN A 177 43.47 -14.77 -2.10
N THR A 178 43.64 -13.59 -1.47
CA THR A 178 43.64 -13.45 0.00
C THR A 178 42.22 -13.32 0.55
N TYR A 179 41.38 -12.48 -0.05
CA TYR A 179 40.06 -12.11 0.48
C TYR A 179 38.88 -12.69 -0.31
N GLY A 180 39.13 -13.31 -1.46
CA GLY A 180 38.09 -13.84 -2.35
C GLY A 180 37.24 -12.75 -3.01
N ILE A 181 37.82 -11.56 -3.24
CA ILE A 181 37.09 -10.38 -3.71
C ILE A 181 37.73 -9.79 -4.96
N ASP A 182 36.86 -9.42 -5.88
CA ASP A 182 37.18 -8.64 -7.05
C ASP A 182 36.98 -7.14 -6.82
N ILE A 183 38.05 -6.37 -7.04
CA ILE A 183 37.99 -4.91 -7.01
C ILE A 183 37.61 -4.44 -8.40
N ALA A 184 36.39 -3.93 -8.53
CA ALA A 184 35.93 -3.23 -9.73
C ALA A 184 36.26 -1.73 -9.64
N GLY A 185 36.58 -1.10 -10.77
CA GLY A 185 36.81 0.33 -10.84
C GLY A 185 38.24 0.78 -10.57
N GLU A 186 38.42 2.10 -10.58
CA GLU A 186 39.71 2.77 -10.39
C GLU A 186 39.57 4.01 -9.53
N ALA A 187 40.67 4.43 -8.91
CA ALA A 187 40.69 5.63 -8.08
C ALA A 187 40.25 6.87 -8.90
N CYS A 188 39.32 7.67 -8.36
CA CYS A 188 38.80 8.82 -9.09
C CYS A 188 39.92 9.85 -9.36
N PRO A 189 39.80 10.67 -10.41
CA PRO A 189 40.83 11.65 -10.76
C PRO A 189 41.22 12.60 -9.62
N HIS A 190 40.27 12.99 -8.78
CA HIS A 190 40.53 13.84 -7.61
C HIS A 190 41.39 13.14 -6.55
N CYS A 191 41.06 11.89 -6.20
CA CYS A 191 41.82 11.11 -5.23
C CYS A 191 43.21 10.76 -5.74
N ARG A 192 43.37 10.51 -7.05
CA ARG A 192 44.66 10.24 -7.68
C ARG A 192 45.58 11.46 -7.58
N ALA A 193 45.09 12.64 -7.97
CA ALA A 193 45.85 13.88 -7.83
C ALA A 193 46.25 14.13 -6.37
N ARG A 194 45.33 13.91 -5.43
CA ARG A 194 45.61 14.08 -4.00
C ARG A 194 46.65 13.08 -3.47
N LEU A 195 46.63 11.84 -3.93
CA LEU A 195 47.61 10.81 -3.56
C LEU A 195 49.02 11.20 -4.01
N GLU A 196 49.16 11.71 -5.23
CA GLU A 196 50.44 12.17 -5.77
C GLU A 196 50.94 13.42 -5.03
N GLU A 197 50.10 14.43 -4.85
CA GLU A 197 50.52 15.75 -4.34
C GLU A 197 50.73 15.78 -2.82
N HIS A 198 49.86 15.12 -2.04
CA HIS A 198 49.85 15.26 -0.58
C HIS A 198 50.45 14.06 0.15
N PHE A 199 50.55 12.91 -0.53
CA PHE A 199 50.99 11.65 0.07
C PHE A 199 52.19 11.03 -0.65
N ASP A 200 52.76 11.70 -1.66
CA ASP A 200 53.95 11.24 -2.41
C ASP A 200 53.78 9.81 -2.98
N GLY A 201 52.55 9.48 -3.38
CA GLY A 201 52.19 8.14 -3.88
C GLY A 201 51.98 7.07 -2.80
N ASP A 202 52.16 7.37 -1.52
CA ASP A 202 51.95 6.42 -0.42
C ASP A 202 50.46 6.25 -0.09
N PHE A 203 49.83 5.29 -0.77
CA PHE A 203 48.40 5.00 -0.61
C PHE A 203 48.05 4.43 0.77
N MET A 204 49.01 3.93 1.55
CA MET A 204 48.77 3.40 2.90
C MET A 204 48.50 4.49 3.93
N ARG A 205 48.88 5.74 3.63
CA ARG A 205 48.65 6.92 4.48
C ARG A 205 47.37 7.69 4.13
N MET A 206 46.71 7.33 3.02
CA MET A 206 45.49 8.01 2.59
C MET A 206 44.38 7.83 3.64
N PRO A 207 43.70 8.91 4.08
CA PRO A 207 42.66 8.81 5.10
C PRO A 207 41.39 8.15 4.55
N VAL A 208 40.78 7.32 5.37
CA VAL A 208 39.52 6.59 5.15
C VAL A 208 38.56 6.91 6.29
N GLU A 209 37.27 6.99 5.98
CA GLU A 209 36.23 7.27 6.97
C GLU A 209 34.99 6.38 6.73
N ARG A 210 34.24 6.10 7.80
CA ARG A 210 32.89 5.52 7.68
C ARG A 210 31.95 6.59 7.14
N VAL A 211 31.18 6.24 6.12
CA VAL A 211 30.18 7.10 5.49
C VAL A 211 28.77 6.57 5.68
N PHE A 212 27.81 7.49 5.70
CA PHE A 212 26.39 7.19 5.81
C PHE A 212 25.67 7.66 4.55
N ILE A 213 24.63 6.92 4.17
CA ILE A 213 23.76 7.31 3.08
C ILE A 213 22.78 8.37 3.59
N SER A 214 22.62 9.45 2.82
CA SER A 214 21.69 10.52 3.11
C SER A 214 21.24 11.24 1.83
N GLU A 215 19.94 11.31 1.61
CA GLU A 215 19.36 12.09 0.51
C GLU A 215 19.60 13.58 0.72
N ALA A 216 19.31 14.08 1.94
CA ALA A 216 19.52 15.49 2.28
C ALA A 216 21.00 15.90 2.22
N GLY A 217 21.90 15.00 2.62
CA GLY A 217 23.35 15.18 2.56
C GLY A 217 23.97 14.91 1.18
N ARG A 218 23.16 14.56 0.16
CA ARG A 218 23.61 14.15 -1.18
C ARG A 218 24.71 13.08 -1.10
N SER A 219 24.44 12.01 -0.36
CA SER A 219 25.38 10.93 -0.03
C SER A 219 24.78 9.56 -0.31
N GLY A 220 25.31 8.86 -1.32
CA GLY A 220 24.77 7.58 -1.78
C GLY A 220 23.37 7.69 -2.40
N ILE A 221 22.80 8.89 -2.49
CA ILE A 221 21.50 9.16 -3.09
C ILE A 221 21.64 10.43 -3.93
N GLY A 222 21.49 10.26 -5.25
CA GLY A 222 21.35 11.35 -6.20
C GLY A 222 19.94 11.35 -6.77
N THR A 223 19.35 12.53 -6.91
CA THR A 223 18.01 12.69 -7.50
C THR A 223 18.09 13.70 -8.63
N TYR A 224 17.57 13.33 -9.80
CA TYR A 224 17.46 14.19 -10.95
C TYR A 224 16.01 14.25 -11.44
N ALA A 225 15.51 15.47 -11.68
CA ALA A 225 14.18 15.72 -12.20
C ALA A 225 14.25 16.76 -13.34
N PRO A 226 13.67 16.47 -14.52
CA PRO A 226 13.61 17.45 -15.59
C PRO A 226 12.60 18.55 -15.23
N HIS A 227 13.09 19.76 -15.00
CA HIS A 227 12.23 20.93 -14.80
C HIS A 227 11.65 21.42 -16.14
N ASP A 228 12.50 21.57 -17.16
CA ASP A 228 12.12 21.92 -18.53
C ASP A 228 13.10 21.24 -19.51
N PRO A 229 12.62 20.39 -20.45
CA PRO A 229 13.47 19.69 -21.41
C PRO A 229 14.30 20.62 -22.29
N THR A 230 13.91 21.89 -22.47
CA THR A 230 14.65 22.84 -23.31
C THR A 230 15.85 23.44 -22.57
N THR A 231 15.70 23.75 -21.28
CA THR A 231 16.73 24.38 -20.45
C THR A 231 17.56 23.40 -19.62
N ALA A 232 17.18 22.11 -19.60
CA ALA A 232 17.95 21.07 -18.92
C ALA A 232 19.41 21.05 -19.40
N ASP A 233 20.34 21.23 -18.46
CA ASP A 233 21.79 21.23 -18.68
C ASP A 233 22.39 19.91 -18.20
N LEU A 234 23.29 19.34 -19.00
CA LEU A 234 24.02 18.12 -18.67
C LEU A 234 24.85 18.33 -17.39
N ALA A 235 25.25 19.58 -17.11
CA ALA A 235 25.97 19.96 -15.91
C ALA A 235 25.25 19.59 -14.61
N ASP A 236 23.92 19.56 -14.57
CA ASP A 236 23.18 19.14 -13.37
C ASP A 236 23.35 17.65 -13.07
N LEU A 237 23.61 16.86 -14.12
CA LEU A 237 23.82 15.43 -14.02
C LEU A 237 25.28 15.07 -13.73
N VAL A 238 26.23 15.63 -14.50
CA VAL A 238 27.67 15.26 -14.45
C VAL A 238 28.59 16.35 -13.90
N GLY A 239 28.08 17.53 -13.55
CA GLY A 239 28.92 18.67 -13.17
C GLY A 239 29.48 19.44 -14.36
N SER A 240 30.28 20.46 -14.06
CA SER A 240 30.86 21.38 -15.03
C SER A 240 32.24 21.86 -14.61
N VAL A 241 32.97 22.51 -15.53
CA VAL A 241 34.24 23.14 -15.22
C VAL A 241 34.01 24.40 -14.38
N ASP A 242 34.70 24.50 -13.25
CA ASP A 242 34.72 25.69 -12.40
C ASP A 242 35.80 26.67 -12.91
N LEU A 243 35.36 27.65 -13.71
CA LEU A 243 36.24 28.66 -14.31
C LEU A 243 37.09 29.43 -13.29
N SER A 244 36.62 29.57 -12.04
CA SER A 244 37.38 30.26 -10.99
C SER A 244 38.61 29.46 -10.56
N LYS A 245 38.49 28.13 -10.56
CA LYS A 245 39.60 27.21 -10.24
C LYS A 245 40.49 26.97 -11.44
N VAL A 246 39.97 27.01 -12.67
CA VAL A 246 40.81 26.98 -13.89
C VAL A 246 41.83 28.11 -13.87
N ALA A 247 41.46 29.31 -13.40
CA ALA A 247 42.41 30.41 -13.25
C ALA A 247 43.55 30.13 -12.25
N GLN A 248 43.35 29.20 -11.29
CA GLN A 248 44.35 28.80 -10.30
C GLN A 248 45.24 27.65 -10.80
N TYR A 249 44.65 26.64 -11.45
CA TYR A 249 45.34 25.42 -11.86
C TYR A 249 45.81 25.42 -13.33
N GLY A 250 45.29 26.31 -14.16
CA GLY A 250 45.73 26.54 -15.53
C GLY A 250 45.21 25.55 -16.59
N ASP A 251 44.49 24.50 -16.19
CA ASP A 251 43.93 23.48 -17.10
C ASP A 251 42.45 23.18 -16.77
N GLU A 252 41.60 23.19 -17.79
CA GLU A 252 40.19 22.78 -17.70
C GLU A 252 40.04 21.27 -17.44
N GLY A 253 41.05 20.47 -17.80
CA GLY A 253 41.12 19.05 -17.54
C GLY A 253 41.55 18.67 -16.12
N ASP A 254 41.97 19.63 -15.29
CA ASP A 254 42.43 19.36 -13.93
C ASP A 254 41.25 18.91 -13.02
N PRO A 255 41.36 17.76 -12.32
CA PRO A 255 40.32 17.27 -11.43
C PRO A 255 39.88 18.18 -10.30
N ARG A 256 40.73 19.13 -9.91
CA ARG A 256 40.44 20.12 -8.88
C ARG A 256 39.65 21.30 -9.44
N ALA A 257 39.74 21.55 -10.74
CA ALA A 257 38.94 22.54 -11.44
C ALA A 257 37.54 22.03 -11.85
N TRP A 258 37.26 20.74 -11.69
CA TRP A 258 35.94 20.18 -11.94
C TRP A 258 34.97 20.39 -10.76
N SER A 259 33.73 20.77 -11.06
CA SER A 259 32.64 20.81 -10.07
C SER A 259 31.99 19.44 -9.96
N TRP A 260 32.18 18.79 -8.81
CA TRP A 260 31.63 17.47 -8.50
C TRP A 260 30.20 17.54 -7.95
N SER A 261 29.41 18.55 -8.37
CA SER A 261 28.05 18.79 -7.87
C SER A 261 26.97 17.94 -8.54
N GLY A 262 27.29 17.26 -9.65
CA GLY A 262 26.35 16.47 -10.44
C GLY A 262 25.64 15.37 -9.65
N ALA A 263 24.41 15.03 -10.04
CA ALA A 263 23.61 14.01 -9.37
C ALA A 263 24.24 12.61 -9.38
N VAL A 264 24.97 12.23 -10.45
CA VAL A 264 25.66 10.92 -10.52
C VAL A 264 26.74 10.78 -9.46
N TYR A 265 27.44 11.86 -9.11
CA TYR A 265 28.47 11.82 -8.07
C TYR A 265 27.87 11.64 -6.67
N ALA A 266 26.71 12.25 -6.41
CA ALA A 266 25.98 12.09 -5.16
C ALA A 266 25.41 10.68 -4.97
N ALA A 267 25.05 10.00 -6.08
CA ALA A 267 24.47 8.65 -6.11
C ALA A 267 25.50 7.52 -5.97
N SER A 268 26.79 7.82 -6.14
CA SER A 268 27.88 6.85 -6.00
C SER A 268 27.75 6.02 -4.72
N ARG A 269 27.93 4.71 -4.85
CA ARG A 269 27.77 3.67 -3.82
C ARG A 269 26.33 3.47 -3.31
N GLY A 270 25.34 4.04 -3.99
CA GLY A 270 23.94 3.84 -3.67
C GLY A 270 23.03 3.96 -4.91
N VAL A 271 22.11 4.91 -4.91
CA VAL A 271 21.03 5.00 -5.90
C VAL A 271 20.97 6.37 -6.59
N LEU A 272 20.82 6.34 -7.92
CA LEU A 272 20.45 7.49 -8.74
C LEU A 272 18.96 7.38 -9.09
N GLU A 273 18.14 8.28 -8.55
CA GLU A 273 16.74 8.44 -8.93
C GLU A 273 16.60 9.36 -10.15
N MET A 274 16.00 8.85 -11.22
CA MET A 274 15.65 9.61 -12.42
C MET A 274 14.12 9.78 -12.50
N ILE A 275 13.63 10.95 -12.13
CA ILE A 275 12.21 11.31 -12.19
C ILE A 275 11.83 11.65 -13.62
N GLU A 276 10.77 11.04 -14.16
CA GLU A 276 10.28 11.26 -15.53
C GLU A 276 11.39 11.18 -16.60
N ILE A 277 12.25 10.15 -16.50
CA ILE A 277 13.45 9.96 -17.34
C ILE A 277 13.23 10.15 -18.85
N LEU A 278 12.05 9.80 -19.36
CA LEU A 278 11.73 9.88 -20.79
C LEU A 278 11.45 11.30 -21.30
N LYS A 279 11.37 12.29 -20.39
CA LYS A 279 11.29 13.72 -20.76
C LYS A 279 12.67 14.36 -20.94
N VAL A 280 13.74 13.65 -20.60
CA VAL A 280 15.11 14.18 -20.67
C VAL A 280 15.62 14.16 -22.12
N LYS A 281 16.53 15.09 -22.45
CA LYS A 281 17.23 15.12 -23.74
C LYS A 281 17.93 13.78 -24.01
N ARG A 282 17.91 13.33 -25.26
CA ARG A 282 18.50 12.04 -25.69
C ARG A 282 19.98 11.88 -25.34
N GLU A 283 20.76 12.96 -25.42
CA GLU A 283 22.19 12.97 -25.06
C GLU A 283 22.44 12.48 -23.63
N PHE A 284 21.52 12.75 -22.70
CA PHE A 284 21.63 12.32 -21.31
C PHE A 284 21.35 10.82 -21.21
N LEU A 285 20.41 10.30 -21.99
CA LEU A 285 20.07 8.87 -22.00
C LEU A 285 21.27 8.04 -22.47
N TYR A 286 22.02 8.52 -23.47
CA TYR A 286 23.25 7.86 -23.93
C TYR A 286 24.34 7.81 -22.85
N LEU A 287 24.48 8.85 -22.05
CA LEU A 287 25.40 8.83 -20.91
C LEU A 287 25.02 7.76 -19.88
N LEU A 288 23.72 7.59 -19.62
CA LEU A 288 23.24 6.56 -18.69
C LEU A 288 23.51 5.14 -19.22
N LEU A 289 23.63 4.95 -20.54
CA LEU A 289 24.00 3.65 -21.11
C LEU A 289 25.43 3.26 -20.76
N THR A 290 26.38 4.19 -20.90
CA THR A 290 27.78 3.90 -20.52
C THR A 290 27.90 3.72 -19.01
N LEU A 291 27.14 4.49 -18.22
CA LEU A 291 27.10 4.36 -16.77
C LEU A 291 26.51 3.02 -16.30
N THR A 292 25.43 2.55 -16.91
CA THR A 292 24.82 1.25 -16.54
C THR A 292 25.71 0.06 -16.91
N GLN A 293 26.38 0.10 -18.07
CA GLN A 293 27.20 -1.01 -18.57
C GLN A 293 28.61 -1.04 -17.99
N GLU A 294 29.31 0.09 -18.06
CA GLU A 294 30.74 0.17 -17.72
C GLU A 294 30.98 0.74 -16.33
N LYS A 295 29.93 1.24 -15.66
CA LYS A 295 30.03 1.97 -14.39
C LYS A 295 30.97 3.17 -14.50
N ASN A 296 31.03 3.79 -15.69
CA ASN A 296 31.91 4.92 -15.97
C ASN A 296 31.13 6.09 -16.58
N VAL A 297 31.49 7.30 -16.16
CA VAL A 297 31.05 8.56 -16.77
C VAL A 297 32.23 9.14 -17.53
N LYS A 298 32.02 9.43 -18.83
CA LYS A 298 32.98 10.18 -19.65
C LYS A 298 32.51 11.62 -19.75
N VAL A 299 33.34 12.54 -19.27
CA VAL A 299 33.12 13.98 -19.47
C VAL A 299 34.14 14.54 -20.45
N ALA A 300 33.77 15.60 -21.16
CA ALA A 300 34.63 16.24 -22.16
C ALA A 300 35.95 16.67 -21.51
N ARG A 301 37.08 16.33 -22.16
CA ARG A 301 38.45 16.67 -21.71
C ARG A 301 38.85 16.14 -20.33
N PHE A 302 38.02 15.29 -19.70
CA PHE A 302 38.26 14.73 -18.38
C PHE A 302 38.51 13.20 -18.46
N PRO A 303 39.29 12.60 -17.54
CA PRO A 303 39.42 11.14 -17.46
C PRO A 303 38.08 10.43 -17.19
N LEU A 304 38.00 9.13 -17.46
CA LEU A 304 36.85 8.32 -17.07
C LEU A 304 36.73 8.30 -15.54
N ILE A 305 35.51 8.43 -15.04
CA ILE A 305 35.21 8.39 -13.62
C ILE A 305 34.37 7.15 -13.35
N TYR A 306 34.89 6.25 -12.54
CA TYR A 306 34.16 5.07 -12.09
C TYR A 306 33.13 5.44 -11.02
N LEU A 307 31.88 5.02 -11.21
CA LEU A 307 30.76 5.23 -10.30
C LEU A 307 29.97 3.92 -10.18
N ASP A 308 29.98 3.34 -8.98
CA ASP A 308 29.16 2.19 -8.64
C ASP A 308 27.80 2.66 -8.11
N GLU A 309 26.81 2.74 -8.98
CA GLU A 309 25.45 3.13 -8.60
C GLU A 309 24.38 2.25 -9.26
N THR A 310 23.23 2.16 -8.59
CA THR A 310 21.99 1.61 -9.16
C THR A 310 21.14 2.75 -9.68
N ILE A 311 20.73 2.65 -10.95
CA ILE A 311 19.85 3.65 -11.56
C ILE A 311 18.42 3.17 -11.46
N LEU A 312 17.59 3.94 -10.75
CA LEU A 312 16.15 3.71 -10.62
C LEU A 312 15.43 4.90 -11.24
N ALA A 313 14.69 4.64 -12.31
CA ALA A 313 13.91 5.62 -13.01
C ALA A 313 12.41 5.36 -12.85
N HIS A 314 11.60 6.40 -12.98
CA HIS A 314 10.15 6.25 -13.12
C HIS A 314 9.56 7.19 -14.14
N THR A 315 8.48 6.75 -14.79
CA THR A 315 7.78 7.52 -15.82
C THR A 315 6.30 7.15 -15.87
N ASN A 316 5.53 7.91 -16.65
CA ASN A 316 4.12 7.66 -16.91
C ASN A 316 3.92 6.92 -18.25
N LEU A 317 2.75 6.31 -18.43
CA LEU A 317 2.41 5.55 -19.63
C LEU A 317 2.37 6.40 -20.91
N ALA A 318 1.94 7.66 -20.83
CA ALA A 318 1.79 8.51 -22.00
C ALA A 318 3.17 8.83 -22.62
N GLU A 319 4.15 9.19 -21.78
CA GLU A 319 5.52 9.42 -22.22
C GLU A 319 6.19 8.13 -22.71
N PHE A 320 5.94 7.00 -22.04
CA PHE A 320 6.46 5.71 -22.50
C PHE A 320 5.92 5.31 -23.89
N ARG A 321 4.62 5.52 -24.14
CA ARG A 321 4.03 5.25 -25.46
C ARG A 321 4.60 6.14 -26.56
N LYS A 322 4.88 7.41 -26.27
CA LYS A 322 5.57 8.31 -27.21
C LYS A 322 6.99 7.82 -27.48
N PHE A 323 7.71 7.46 -26.42
CA PHE A 323 9.09 6.97 -26.50
C PHE A 323 9.22 5.71 -27.36
N LEU A 324 8.24 4.78 -27.26
CA LEU A 324 8.18 3.55 -28.08
C LEU A 324 7.93 3.81 -29.58
N GLN A 325 7.34 4.94 -29.96
CA GLN A 325 7.06 5.24 -31.37
C GLN A 325 8.32 5.63 -32.15
N GLU A 326 9.41 5.97 -31.46
CA GLU A 326 10.67 6.39 -32.05
C GLU A 326 11.63 5.18 -32.13
N SER A 327 11.90 4.69 -33.34
CA SER A 327 12.77 3.51 -33.55
C SER A 327 14.21 3.71 -33.07
N GLU A 328 14.69 4.96 -33.02
CA GLU A 328 16.04 5.30 -32.51
C GLU A 328 16.20 4.98 -31.02
N ASN A 329 15.11 4.83 -30.28
CA ASN A 329 15.11 4.53 -28.85
C ASN A 329 15.21 3.03 -28.53
N GLU A 330 15.22 2.15 -29.53
CA GLU A 330 15.28 0.69 -29.34
C GLU A 330 16.51 0.26 -28.52
N ALA A 331 17.67 0.85 -28.81
CA ALA A 331 18.91 0.59 -28.07
C ALA A 331 18.83 1.00 -26.59
N LEU A 332 17.99 1.98 -26.25
CA LEU A 332 17.76 2.39 -24.87
C LEU A 332 16.84 1.41 -24.14
N LEU A 333 15.87 0.82 -24.82
CA LEU A 333 14.93 -0.16 -24.23
C LEU A 333 15.63 -1.44 -23.79
N ASP A 334 16.59 -1.93 -24.57
CA ASP A 334 17.40 -3.11 -24.23
C ASP A 334 18.21 -2.93 -22.93
N ARG A 335 18.38 -1.68 -22.50
CA ARG A 335 19.15 -1.27 -21.33
C ARG A 335 18.28 -0.93 -20.13
N MET A 336 16.97 -1.15 -20.24
CA MET A 336 15.99 -0.95 -19.19
C MET A 336 15.34 -2.27 -18.78
N VAL A 337 15.15 -2.44 -17.49
CA VAL A 337 14.22 -3.44 -16.94
C VAL A 337 12.95 -2.70 -16.58
N ILE A 338 11.87 -2.98 -17.31
CA ILE A 338 10.61 -2.28 -17.14
C ILE A 338 9.72 -3.06 -16.19
N ILE A 339 9.36 -2.45 -15.08
CA ILE A 339 8.39 -3.01 -14.12
C ILE A 339 7.17 -2.11 -14.09
N GLN A 340 6.03 -2.69 -14.44
CA GLN A 340 4.75 -1.99 -14.36
C GLN A 340 4.26 -1.96 -12.91
N VAL A 341 3.80 -0.78 -12.48
CA VAL A 341 3.19 -0.53 -11.17
C VAL A 341 1.77 0.00 -11.43
N PRO A 342 0.77 -0.90 -11.57
CA PRO A 342 -0.61 -0.52 -11.81
C PRO A 342 -1.28 0.03 -10.53
N TYR A 343 -2.47 0.61 -10.69
CA TYR A 343 -3.35 0.80 -9.54
C TYR A 343 -3.81 -0.55 -9.00
N THR A 344 -4.06 -0.63 -7.69
CA THR A 344 -4.69 -1.82 -7.12
C THR A 344 -6.11 -1.99 -7.67
N LEU A 345 -6.50 -3.25 -7.85
CA LEU A 345 -7.86 -3.68 -8.21
C LEU A 345 -8.65 -4.19 -6.99
N ASN A 346 -8.03 -4.22 -5.82
CA ASN A 346 -8.69 -4.59 -4.57
C ASN A 346 -9.22 -3.33 -3.89
N TYR A 347 -10.55 -3.19 -3.79
CA TYR A 347 -11.16 -2.00 -3.21
C TYR A 347 -10.85 -1.83 -1.71
N ARG A 348 -10.52 -2.91 -0.98
CA ARG A 348 -10.14 -2.83 0.44
C ARG A 348 -8.74 -2.23 0.59
N GLU A 349 -7.81 -2.64 -0.27
CA GLU A 349 -6.47 -2.06 -0.32
C GLU A 349 -6.51 -0.60 -0.80
N GLU A 350 -7.34 -0.27 -1.79
CA GLU A 350 -7.56 1.12 -2.21
C GLU A 350 -8.14 1.99 -1.08
N ALA A 351 -9.08 1.46 -0.29
CA ALA A 351 -9.61 2.18 0.87
C ALA A 351 -8.52 2.45 1.94
N ARG A 352 -7.53 1.56 2.09
CA ARG A 352 -6.34 1.81 2.94
C ARG A 352 -5.47 2.93 2.38
N ILE A 353 -5.29 3.00 1.05
CA ILE A 353 -4.61 4.13 0.39
C ILE A 353 -5.31 5.44 0.75
N TYR A 354 -6.64 5.51 0.62
CA TYR A 354 -7.38 6.73 0.96
C TYR A 354 -7.25 7.09 2.43
N ARG A 355 -7.40 6.12 3.34
CA ARG A 355 -7.23 6.35 4.79
C ARG A 355 -5.86 6.94 5.11
N LYS A 356 -4.80 6.39 4.50
CA LYS A 356 -3.43 6.91 4.67
C LYS A 356 -3.31 8.35 4.16
N LEU A 357 -3.77 8.61 2.93
CA LEU A 357 -3.68 9.94 2.32
C LEU A 357 -4.46 10.98 3.14
N ILE A 358 -5.65 10.64 3.63
CA ILE A 358 -6.48 11.49 4.50
C ILE A 358 -5.77 11.75 5.84
N SER A 359 -5.19 10.73 6.46
CA SER A 359 -4.49 10.86 7.75
C SER A 359 -3.25 11.76 7.65
N SER A 360 -2.60 11.75 6.48
CA SER A 360 -1.47 12.63 6.15
C SER A 360 -1.89 14.02 5.65
N ALA A 361 -3.15 14.18 5.23
CA ALA A 361 -3.69 15.45 4.74
C ALA A 361 -4.04 16.39 5.91
N ALA A 362 -4.33 17.65 5.57
CA ALA A 362 -4.51 18.78 6.48
C ALA A 362 -5.34 18.47 7.75
N PRO A 363 -5.14 19.22 8.87
CA PRO A 363 -5.85 19.01 10.13
C PRO A 363 -7.38 18.87 10.00
N ALA A 364 -7.98 19.57 9.03
CA ALA A 364 -9.42 19.51 8.72
C ALA A 364 -9.96 18.09 8.50
N PHE A 365 -9.13 17.14 8.05
CA PHE A 365 -9.55 15.74 7.87
C PHE A 365 -9.60 14.94 9.17
N ARG A 366 -8.93 15.39 10.23
CA ARG A 366 -8.87 14.68 11.52
C ARG A 366 -10.12 14.91 12.36
N ASP A 367 -10.79 16.05 12.16
CA ASP A 367 -11.93 16.48 12.96
C ASP A 367 -13.28 16.06 12.36
N VAL A 368 -13.27 15.41 11.19
CA VAL A 368 -14.48 15.02 10.46
C VAL A 368 -14.67 13.51 10.56
N HIS A 369 -15.84 13.11 11.05
CA HIS A 369 -16.22 11.71 11.07
C HIS A 369 -16.50 11.20 9.65
N LEU A 370 -15.97 10.02 9.32
CA LEU A 370 -16.25 9.34 8.06
C LEU A 370 -17.04 8.08 8.39
N ASP A 371 -18.23 7.95 7.80
CA ASP A 371 -19.02 6.71 7.86
C ASP A 371 -18.16 5.50 7.42
N PRO A 372 -18.31 4.33 8.07
CA PRO A 372 -17.55 3.10 7.82
C PRO A 372 -17.38 2.71 6.34
N HIS A 373 -18.39 2.99 5.51
CA HIS A 373 -18.39 2.60 4.09
C HIS A 373 -17.92 3.67 3.13
N VAL A 374 -17.65 4.90 3.60
CA VAL A 374 -17.24 6.05 2.76
C VAL A 374 -16.05 5.71 1.87
N LEU A 375 -14.97 5.20 2.48
CA LEU A 375 -13.75 4.89 1.75
C LEU A 375 -13.92 3.66 0.85
N HIS A 376 -14.70 2.67 1.30
CA HIS A 376 -14.97 1.45 0.54
C HIS A 376 -15.83 1.72 -0.70
N ALA A 377 -16.88 2.55 -0.59
CA ALA A 377 -17.72 2.94 -1.71
C ALA A 377 -16.93 3.75 -2.75
N ALA A 378 -16.15 4.73 -2.30
CA ALA A 378 -15.26 5.48 -3.18
C ALA A 378 -14.22 4.57 -3.87
N ALA A 379 -13.72 3.55 -3.16
CA ALA A 379 -12.78 2.58 -3.70
C ALA A 379 -13.43 1.68 -4.75
N VAL A 380 -14.62 1.13 -4.50
CA VAL A 380 -15.37 0.31 -5.47
C VAL A 380 -15.59 1.06 -6.77
N PHE A 381 -16.02 2.33 -6.70
CA PHE A 381 -16.13 3.19 -7.88
C PHE A 381 -14.80 3.31 -8.63
N ALA A 382 -13.70 3.56 -7.91
CA ALA A 382 -12.38 3.67 -8.52
C ALA A 382 -11.98 2.36 -9.22
N ILE A 383 -12.20 1.19 -8.60
CA ILE A 383 -11.90 -0.11 -9.21
C ILE A 383 -12.75 -0.34 -10.46
N LEU A 384 -14.05 -0.08 -10.42
CA LEU A 384 -14.93 -0.20 -11.60
C LEU A 384 -14.44 0.66 -12.78
N SER A 385 -13.83 1.81 -12.50
CA SER A 385 -13.25 2.68 -13.54
C SER A 385 -11.89 2.22 -14.09
N ARG A 386 -11.23 1.29 -13.40
CA ARG A 386 -9.88 0.76 -13.70
C ARG A 386 -9.91 -0.60 -14.38
N ILE A 387 -11.01 -1.34 -14.21
CA ILE A 387 -11.26 -2.57 -14.94
C ILE A 387 -11.46 -2.24 -16.41
N GLN A 388 -10.75 -2.91 -17.31
CA GLN A 388 -10.78 -2.58 -18.73
C GLN A 388 -12.19 -2.71 -19.32
N ASP A 389 -12.51 -1.78 -20.23
CA ASP A 389 -13.79 -1.72 -20.92
C ASP A 389 -14.00 -2.96 -21.80
N GLY A 390 -14.77 -3.94 -21.30
CA GLY A 390 -15.33 -5.04 -22.09
C GLY A 390 -16.83 -4.86 -22.37
N GLU A 391 -17.40 -5.69 -23.24
CA GLU A 391 -18.87 -5.88 -23.38
C GLU A 391 -19.46 -6.71 -22.23
N GLU A 392 -18.80 -6.67 -21.07
CA GLU A 392 -19.15 -7.46 -19.90
C GLU A 392 -20.43 -6.91 -19.29
N LYS A 393 -21.34 -7.80 -18.89
CA LYS A 393 -22.59 -7.42 -18.24
C LYS A 393 -22.29 -6.82 -16.86
N GLU A 394 -23.15 -5.93 -16.35
CA GLU A 394 -22.99 -5.33 -15.01
C GLU A 394 -22.71 -6.37 -13.92
N VAL A 395 -23.39 -7.52 -13.98
CA VAL A 395 -23.22 -8.65 -13.05
C VAL A 395 -21.79 -9.20 -13.07
N GLU A 396 -21.14 -9.23 -14.23
CA GLU A 396 -19.76 -9.70 -14.38
C GLU A 396 -18.76 -8.71 -13.79
N LEU A 397 -18.98 -7.40 -13.98
CA LEU A 397 -18.15 -6.35 -13.37
C LEU A 397 -18.22 -6.40 -11.84
N VAL A 398 -19.43 -6.50 -11.26
CA VAL A 398 -19.61 -6.65 -9.80
C VAL A 398 -18.89 -7.89 -9.30
N ARG A 399 -19.04 -9.02 -10.00
CA ARG A 399 -18.36 -10.27 -9.67
C ARG A 399 -16.84 -10.12 -9.69
N LYS A 400 -16.27 -9.45 -10.70
CA LYS A 400 -14.82 -9.20 -10.79
C LYS A 400 -14.31 -8.36 -9.62
N VAL A 401 -14.96 -7.24 -9.32
CA VAL A 401 -14.56 -6.37 -8.19
C VAL A 401 -14.55 -7.16 -6.87
N ARG A 402 -15.56 -8.00 -6.64
CA ARG A 402 -15.64 -8.87 -5.45
C ARG A 402 -14.54 -9.92 -5.42
N ILE A 403 -14.22 -10.55 -6.56
CA ILE A 403 -13.13 -11.51 -6.69
C ILE A 403 -11.77 -10.87 -6.37
N HIS A 404 -11.52 -9.66 -6.88
CA HIS A 404 -10.28 -8.92 -6.61
C HIS A 404 -10.16 -8.48 -5.15
N ALA A 405 -11.29 -8.31 -4.46
CA ALA A 405 -11.34 -7.99 -3.04
C ALA A 405 -11.30 -9.21 -2.10
N ASP A 406 -11.10 -10.41 -2.66
CA ASP A 406 -11.12 -11.68 -1.94
C ASP A 406 -12.42 -11.91 -1.15
N GLU A 407 -13.56 -11.44 -1.69
CA GLU A 407 -14.88 -11.80 -1.19
C GLU A 407 -15.28 -13.20 -1.66
N GLU A 408 -15.99 -13.92 -0.80
CA GLU A 408 -16.72 -15.11 -1.22
C GLU A 408 -17.87 -14.72 -2.15
N VAL A 409 -17.93 -15.37 -3.33
CA VAL A 409 -18.96 -15.16 -4.34
C VAL A 409 -19.63 -16.51 -4.62
N ASP A 410 -20.95 -16.56 -4.46
CA ASP A 410 -21.73 -17.78 -4.64
C ASP A 410 -21.57 -18.36 -6.05
N GLY A 411 -21.37 -19.68 -6.13
CA GLY A 411 -21.23 -20.40 -7.39
C GLY A 411 -19.87 -20.22 -8.09
N VAL A 412 -18.87 -19.65 -7.43
CA VAL A 412 -17.51 -19.48 -7.98
C VAL A 412 -16.54 -20.42 -7.27
N ASN A 413 -15.90 -21.34 -8.02
CA ASN A 413 -14.90 -22.22 -7.45
C ASN A 413 -13.52 -21.53 -7.40
N ARG A 414 -12.60 -22.01 -6.55
CA ARG A 414 -11.22 -21.48 -6.42
C ARG A 414 -10.46 -21.46 -7.75
N ALA A 415 -10.71 -22.44 -8.63
CA ALA A 415 -10.11 -22.48 -9.96
C ALA A 415 -10.60 -21.32 -10.85
N ASP A 416 -11.88 -20.94 -10.75
CA ASP A 416 -12.45 -19.83 -11.51
C ASP A 416 -11.92 -18.48 -11.00
N ILE A 417 -11.73 -18.35 -9.68
CA ILE A 417 -11.09 -17.17 -9.07
C ILE A 417 -9.68 -16.96 -9.64
N ARG A 418 -8.87 -18.03 -9.66
CA ARG A 418 -7.51 -17.97 -10.24
C ARG A 418 -7.57 -17.62 -11.72
N ARG A 419 -8.47 -18.23 -12.49
CA ARG A 419 -8.63 -17.95 -13.92
C ARG A 419 -9.05 -16.51 -14.20
N VAL A 420 -9.96 -15.93 -13.42
CA VAL A 420 -10.36 -14.52 -13.55
C VAL A 420 -9.17 -13.62 -13.24
N LYS A 421 -8.48 -13.85 -12.12
CA LYS A 421 -7.28 -13.07 -11.77
C LYS A 421 -6.18 -13.20 -12.82
N GLU A 422 -5.94 -14.40 -13.38
CA GLU A 422 -4.97 -14.64 -14.46
C GLU A 422 -5.38 -14.02 -15.80
N LYS A 423 -6.67 -14.02 -16.15
CA LYS A 423 -7.18 -13.36 -17.36
C LYS A 423 -7.03 -11.83 -17.24
N ASP A 424 -7.29 -11.30 -16.05
CA ASP A 424 -7.12 -9.88 -15.73
C ASP A 424 -5.64 -9.50 -15.47
N LYS A 425 -4.68 -10.44 -15.56
CA LYS A 425 -3.23 -10.14 -15.74
C LYS A 425 -2.90 -9.61 -17.14
N ALA A 426 -3.91 -9.20 -17.90
CA ALA A 426 -3.70 -8.48 -19.15
C ALA A 426 -2.75 -7.29 -18.88
N PRO A 427 -1.77 -7.03 -19.76
CA PRO A 427 -0.67 -6.10 -19.49
C PRO A 427 -1.09 -4.63 -19.29
N ASP A 428 -2.38 -4.32 -19.48
CA ASP A 428 -2.92 -2.96 -19.39
C ASP A 428 -3.95 -2.77 -18.24
N GLU A 429 -4.33 -3.83 -17.52
CA GLU A 429 -5.33 -3.74 -16.44
C GLU A 429 -4.81 -2.87 -15.28
N GLY A 430 -5.66 -1.98 -14.75
CA GLY A 430 -5.25 -1.07 -13.67
C GLY A 430 -4.26 0.04 -14.07
N LEU A 431 -3.89 0.16 -15.36
CA LEU A 431 -3.05 1.25 -15.86
C LEU A 431 -3.83 2.51 -16.28
N ALA A 432 -5.16 2.42 -16.31
CA ALA A 432 -6.08 3.52 -16.61
C ALA A 432 -7.19 3.61 -15.57
N GLY A 433 -8.03 4.63 -15.67
CA GLY A 433 -9.16 4.86 -14.75
C GLY A 433 -8.92 6.02 -13.78
N VAL A 434 -9.73 6.06 -12.73
CA VAL A 434 -9.70 7.11 -11.72
C VAL A 434 -8.46 6.97 -10.83
N SER A 435 -7.68 8.05 -10.73
CA SER A 435 -6.51 8.12 -9.84
C SER A 435 -6.92 8.32 -8.37
N PRO A 436 -6.12 7.85 -7.39
CA PRO A 436 -6.37 8.14 -5.98
C PRO A 436 -6.50 9.64 -5.66
N ARG A 437 -5.71 10.49 -6.33
CA ARG A 437 -5.79 11.96 -6.17
C ARG A 437 -7.14 12.53 -6.58
N PHE A 438 -7.79 11.97 -7.61
CA PHE A 438 -9.11 12.42 -8.03
C PHE A 438 -10.15 12.17 -6.93
N VAL A 439 -10.14 10.97 -6.33
CA VAL A 439 -11.05 10.61 -5.24
C VAL A 439 -10.79 11.45 -3.99
N ILE A 440 -9.52 11.59 -3.60
CA ILE A 440 -9.15 12.44 -2.47
C ILE A 440 -9.61 13.89 -2.70
N ASN A 441 -9.42 14.46 -3.89
CA ASN A 441 -9.89 15.81 -4.17
C ASN A 441 -11.43 15.94 -4.06
N ALA A 442 -12.17 14.93 -4.52
CA ALA A 442 -13.63 14.90 -4.36
C ALA A 442 -14.03 14.84 -2.87
N LEU A 443 -13.36 14.00 -2.08
CA LEU A 443 -13.56 13.90 -0.63
C LEU A 443 -13.21 15.21 0.09
N SER A 444 -12.08 15.84 -0.27
CA SER A 444 -11.67 17.15 0.26
C SER A 444 -12.75 18.21 0.04
N ASN A 445 -13.30 18.26 -1.17
CA ASN A 445 -14.34 19.21 -1.52
C ASN A 445 -15.65 18.94 -0.76
N ALA A 446 -16.01 17.66 -0.59
CA ALA A 446 -17.18 17.27 0.19
C ALA A 446 -17.05 17.70 1.66
N ILE A 447 -15.86 17.53 2.24
CA ILE A 447 -15.56 17.92 3.62
C ILE A 447 -15.61 19.43 3.79
N ILE A 448 -15.00 20.20 2.88
CA ILE A 448 -14.99 21.67 2.94
C ILE A 448 -16.40 22.25 2.71
N GLY A 449 -17.18 21.62 1.83
CA GLY A 449 -18.56 22.04 1.55
C GLY A 449 -19.56 21.65 2.64
N SER A 450 -19.21 20.68 3.50
CA SER A 450 -20.05 20.27 4.62
C SER A 450 -19.91 21.24 5.78
N ASN A 451 -21.03 21.81 6.22
CA ASN A 451 -21.09 22.56 7.48
C ASN A 451 -21.08 21.64 8.72
N ARG A 452 -20.91 20.33 8.54
CA ARG A 452 -21.01 19.31 9.59
C ARG A 452 -19.68 18.55 9.67
N ASN A 453 -19.27 18.21 10.88
CA ASN A 453 -18.09 17.36 11.14
C ASN A 453 -18.37 15.87 10.89
N SER A 454 -19.18 15.54 9.88
CA SER A 454 -19.49 14.18 9.48
C SER A 454 -19.79 14.12 7.98
N LEU A 455 -19.33 13.05 7.35
CA LEU A 455 -19.54 12.77 5.93
C LEU A 455 -20.13 11.36 5.76
N SER A 456 -21.31 11.27 5.14
CA SER A 456 -21.95 9.99 4.87
C SER A 456 -21.52 9.38 3.54
N THR A 457 -21.74 8.08 3.36
CA THR A 457 -21.45 7.41 2.08
C THR A 457 -22.23 8.03 0.91
N MET A 458 -23.45 8.53 1.16
CA MET A 458 -24.24 9.19 0.12
C MET A 458 -23.66 10.55 -0.28
N ASP A 459 -23.16 11.34 0.67
CA ASP A 459 -22.49 12.61 0.40
C ASP A 459 -21.27 12.40 -0.52
N VAL A 460 -20.52 11.32 -0.29
CA VAL A 460 -19.34 10.96 -1.07
C VAL A 460 -19.70 10.58 -2.50
N LEU A 461 -20.76 9.77 -2.67
CA LEU A 461 -21.22 9.40 -4.01
C LEU A 461 -21.71 10.63 -4.80
N LEU A 462 -22.36 11.58 -4.13
CA LEU A 462 -22.75 12.86 -4.74
C LEU A 462 -21.53 13.72 -5.08
N ALA A 463 -20.58 13.86 -4.16
CA ALA A 463 -19.35 14.61 -4.40
C ALA A 463 -18.52 14.02 -5.56
N LEU A 464 -18.46 12.69 -5.68
CA LEU A 464 -17.85 12.00 -6.81
C LEU A 464 -18.61 12.27 -8.11
N LYS A 465 -19.95 12.21 -8.08
CA LYS A 465 -20.78 12.56 -9.23
C LYS A 465 -20.49 13.98 -9.72
N ASP A 466 -20.48 14.95 -8.82
CA ASP A 466 -20.20 16.36 -9.13
C ASP A 466 -18.77 16.54 -9.65
N ALA A 467 -17.78 15.83 -9.07
CA ALA A 467 -16.41 15.86 -9.56
C ALA A 467 -16.29 15.31 -11.00
N ILE A 468 -17.01 14.24 -11.34
CA ILE A 468 -17.04 13.66 -12.69
C ILE A 468 -17.71 14.63 -13.67
N GLU A 469 -18.85 15.22 -13.30
CA GLU A 469 -19.60 16.13 -14.15
C GLU A 469 -18.81 17.40 -14.46
N ASN A 470 -18.05 17.91 -13.49
CA ASN A 470 -17.29 19.16 -13.62
C ASN A 470 -15.86 19.01 -14.17
N ASP A 471 -15.27 17.81 -14.23
CA ASP A 471 -13.92 17.64 -14.77
C ASP A 471 -13.90 17.77 -16.31
N ALA A 472 -13.23 18.80 -16.82
CA ALA A 472 -13.15 19.08 -18.25
C ALA A 472 -12.29 18.08 -19.04
N ARG A 473 -11.44 17.29 -18.37
CA ARG A 473 -10.53 16.32 -19.00
C ARG A 473 -11.21 15.00 -19.34
N ILE A 474 -12.42 14.75 -18.80
CA ILE A 474 -13.17 13.51 -19.01
C ILE A 474 -14.12 13.68 -20.19
N GLU A 475 -14.03 12.78 -21.16
CA GLU A 475 -14.94 12.79 -22.32
C GLU A 475 -16.41 12.51 -21.91
N PRO A 476 -17.41 13.09 -22.61
CA PRO A 476 -18.83 12.93 -22.26
C PRO A 476 -19.29 11.46 -22.18
N ARG A 477 -18.78 10.59 -23.05
CA ARG A 477 -19.11 9.15 -23.04
C ARG A 477 -18.61 8.47 -21.77
N ARG A 478 -17.39 8.81 -21.33
CA ARG A 478 -16.78 8.29 -20.09
C ARG A 478 -17.48 8.84 -18.86
N LYS A 479 -17.88 10.11 -18.85
CA LYS A 479 -18.66 10.71 -17.74
C LYS A 479 -19.94 9.91 -17.46
N ARG A 480 -20.73 9.62 -18.49
CA ARG A 480 -21.97 8.82 -18.36
C ARG A 480 -21.67 7.46 -17.74
N LYS A 481 -20.70 6.74 -18.29
CA LYS A 481 -20.30 5.42 -17.79
C LYS A 481 -19.83 5.45 -16.34
N TRP A 482 -19.06 6.45 -15.95
CA TRP A 482 -18.59 6.61 -14.58
C TRP A 482 -19.73 6.95 -13.61
N VAL A 483 -20.72 7.73 -14.04
CA VAL A 483 -21.95 7.94 -13.26
C VAL A 483 -22.72 6.62 -13.12
N ASP A 484 -22.81 5.80 -14.17
CA ASP A 484 -23.41 4.46 -14.10
C ASP A 484 -22.66 3.56 -13.09
N TYR A 485 -21.32 3.65 -13.03
CA TYR A 485 -20.53 2.95 -12.00
C TYR A 485 -20.81 3.42 -10.57
N LEU A 486 -21.13 4.70 -10.36
CA LEU A 486 -21.59 5.17 -9.04
C LEU A 486 -22.94 4.56 -8.67
N VAL A 487 -23.86 4.45 -9.65
CA VAL A 487 -25.15 3.79 -9.44
C VAL A 487 -24.96 2.30 -9.11
N LEU A 488 -24.07 1.62 -9.83
CA LEU A 488 -23.71 0.22 -9.58
C LEU A 488 -23.10 0.03 -8.19
N THR A 489 -22.15 0.89 -7.83
CA THR A 489 -21.52 0.91 -6.49
C THR A 489 -22.57 1.04 -5.39
N ARG A 490 -23.53 1.97 -5.56
CA ARG A 490 -24.62 2.15 -4.60
C ARG A 490 -25.50 0.90 -4.50
N LYS A 491 -25.95 0.38 -5.64
CA LYS A 491 -26.95 -0.69 -5.73
C LYS A 491 -26.43 -2.04 -5.26
N ASP A 492 -25.24 -2.44 -5.68
CA ASP A 492 -24.73 -3.80 -5.50
C ASP A 492 -23.73 -3.94 -4.34
N PHE A 493 -23.16 -2.83 -3.87
CA PHE A 493 -22.23 -2.82 -2.73
C PHE A 493 -22.81 -2.10 -1.53
N TYR A 494 -23.05 -0.79 -1.61
CA TYR A 494 -23.47 0.00 -0.45
C TYR A 494 -24.79 -0.47 0.14
N ASN A 495 -25.81 -0.74 -0.69
CA ASN A 495 -27.10 -1.28 -0.23
C ASN A 495 -26.94 -2.56 0.60
N ARG A 496 -26.02 -3.44 0.20
CA ARG A 496 -25.75 -4.69 0.92
C ARG A 496 -25.08 -4.40 2.26
N TRP A 497 -24.03 -3.57 2.28
CA TRP A 497 -23.29 -3.24 3.50
C TRP A 497 -24.16 -2.52 4.53
N VAL A 498 -24.87 -1.48 4.13
CA VAL A 498 -25.73 -0.71 5.05
C VAL A 498 -26.91 -1.54 5.57
N LYS A 499 -27.49 -2.43 4.75
CA LYS A 499 -28.51 -3.38 5.21
C LYS A 499 -27.92 -4.34 6.24
N GLN A 500 -26.73 -4.88 6.01
CA GLN A 500 -26.05 -5.78 6.95
C GLN A 500 -25.77 -5.10 8.30
N ASP A 501 -25.31 -3.85 8.29
CA ASP A 501 -25.01 -3.12 9.52
C ASP A 501 -26.28 -2.80 10.32
N VAL A 502 -27.31 -2.30 9.65
CA VAL A 502 -28.61 -2.03 10.28
C VAL A 502 -29.25 -3.33 10.78
N HIS A 503 -29.15 -4.42 10.02
CA HIS A 503 -29.69 -5.73 10.40
C HIS A 503 -29.02 -6.28 11.65
N LYS A 504 -27.68 -6.24 11.72
CA LYS A 504 -26.93 -6.67 12.90
C LYS A 504 -27.19 -5.78 14.11
N ALA A 505 -27.25 -4.45 13.92
CA ALA A 505 -27.56 -3.52 14.99
C ALA A 505 -28.99 -3.68 15.53
N LEU A 506 -29.94 -4.03 14.65
CA LEU A 506 -31.33 -4.35 15.01
C LEU A 506 -31.38 -5.66 15.81
N PHE A 507 -30.71 -6.72 15.36
CA PHE A 507 -30.88 -8.05 15.93
C PHE A 507 -30.69 -8.11 17.45
N VAL A 508 -29.64 -7.48 17.98
CA VAL A 508 -29.36 -7.51 19.42
C VAL A 508 -30.40 -6.72 20.22
N SER A 509 -31.03 -5.69 19.64
CA SER A 509 -32.14 -4.97 20.29
C SER A 509 -33.44 -5.78 20.33
N PHE A 510 -33.54 -6.82 19.49
CA PHE A 510 -34.69 -7.70 19.36
C PHE A 510 -34.32 -9.16 19.69
N GLU A 511 -33.23 -9.39 20.42
CA GLU A 511 -32.69 -10.72 20.71
C GLU A 511 -33.71 -11.63 21.42
N GLN A 512 -34.46 -11.06 22.35
CA GLN A 512 -35.53 -11.80 23.03
C GLN A 512 -36.63 -12.24 22.06
N GLU A 513 -37.01 -11.38 21.11
CA GLU A 513 -38.01 -11.71 20.10
C GLU A 513 -37.47 -12.75 19.09
N ALA A 514 -36.16 -12.71 18.80
CA ALA A 514 -35.49 -13.73 18.00
C ALA A 514 -35.43 -15.09 18.69
N LEU A 515 -35.18 -15.11 20.01
CA LEU A 515 -35.23 -16.33 20.83
C LEU A 515 -36.65 -16.90 20.85
N ASP A 516 -37.66 -16.06 20.99
CA ASP A 516 -39.06 -16.48 20.96
C ASP A 516 -39.43 -17.06 19.59
N LEU A 517 -38.95 -16.45 18.50
CA LEU A 517 -39.13 -16.96 17.14
C LEU A 517 -38.41 -18.31 16.93
N LEU A 518 -37.18 -18.44 17.45
CA LEU A 518 -36.42 -19.68 17.41
C LEU A 518 -37.15 -20.81 18.14
N ASN A 519 -37.64 -20.54 19.36
CA ASN A 519 -38.40 -21.51 20.14
C ASN A 519 -39.67 -21.92 19.41
N LYS A 520 -40.41 -20.94 18.86
CA LYS A 520 -41.58 -21.23 18.03
C LYS A 520 -41.23 -22.11 16.83
N TYR A 521 -40.13 -21.83 16.13
CA TYR A 521 -39.68 -22.66 15.01
C TYR A 521 -39.37 -24.10 15.45
N LEU A 522 -38.66 -24.28 16.57
CA LEU A 522 -38.35 -25.61 17.10
C LEU A 522 -39.62 -26.39 17.47
N ASP A 523 -40.56 -25.75 18.15
CA ASP A 523 -41.83 -26.37 18.55
C ASP A 523 -42.66 -26.80 17.33
N GLU A 524 -42.71 -25.96 16.29
CA GLU A 524 -43.41 -26.24 15.04
C GLU A 524 -42.76 -27.40 14.27
N VAL A 525 -41.42 -27.45 14.21
CA VAL A 525 -40.70 -28.55 13.55
C VAL A 525 -40.86 -29.86 14.33
N GLU A 526 -40.72 -29.84 15.66
CA GLU A 526 -40.89 -31.03 16.50
C GLU A 526 -42.31 -31.60 16.37
N ALA A 527 -43.34 -30.75 16.48
CA ALA A 527 -44.72 -31.16 16.33
C ALA A 527 -45.02 -31.74 14.93
N MET A 528 -44.38 -31.19 13.88
CA MET A 528 -44.54 -31.70 12.52
C MET A 528 -43.87 -33.07 12.32
N LEU A 529 -42.68 -33.29 12.89
CA LEU A 529 -41.98 -34.58 12.79
C LEU A 529 -42.67 -35.67 13.63
N ASP A 530 -43.19 -35.32 14.80
CA ASP A 530 -43.88 -36.24 15.71
C ASP A 530 -45.38 -36.38 15.42
N ASN A 531 -45.89 -35.67 14.40
CA ASN A 531 -47.29 -35.65 13.97
C ASN A 531 -48.26 -35.29 15.13
N ARG A 532 -47.85 -34.34 15.98
CA ARG A 532 -48.60 -33.86 17.16
C ARG A 532 -49.33 -32.55 16.85
N THR A 533 -50.40 -32.29 17.58
CA THR A 533 -51.11 -31.00 17.55
C THR A 533 -50.42 -30.00 18.48
N ILE A 534 -50.35 -28.74 18.06
CA ILE A 534 -49.83 -27.62 18.85
C ILE A 534 -51.02 -26.90 19.47
N LYS A 535 -50.91 -26.54 20.75
CA LYS A 535 -51.93 -25.77 21.44
C LYS A 535 -51.70 -24.29 21.19
N ASP A 536 -52.68 -23.60 20.63
CA ASP A 536 -52.58 -22.17 20.39
C ASP A 536 -52.61 -21.40 21.73
N PRO A 537 -51.60 -20.56 22.04
CA PRO A 537 -51.55 -19.84 23.31
C PRO A 537 -52.66 -18.80 23.49
N ILE A 538 -53.34 -18.38 22.41
CA ILE A 538 -54.41 -17.37 22.44
C ILE A 538 -55.78 -18.03 22.50
N THR A 539 -56.05 -19.03 21.66
CA THR A 539 -57.37 -19.68 21.58
C THR A 539 -57.49 -20.93 22.43
N ASN A 540 -56.36 -21.49 22.90
CA ASN A 540 -56.28 -22.75 23.64
C ASN A 540 -56.78 -23.97 22.84
N GLU A 541 -56.98 -23.81 21.53
CA GLU A 541 -57.42 -24.86 20.61
C GLU A 541 -56.23 -25.66 20.07
N GLU A 542 -56.47 -26.94 19.78
CA GLU A 542 -55.48 -27.81 19.15
C GLU A 542 -55.45 -27.57 17.63
N ARG A 543 -54.31 -27.14 17.11
CA ARG A 543 -54.08 -26.92 15.68
C ARG A 543 -52.96 -27.79 15.14
N ARG A 544 -52.93 -27.94 13.82
CA ARG A 544 -51.78 -28.54 13.13
C ARG A 544 -50.58 -27.57 13.08
N PRO A 545 -49.35 -28.09 12.96
CA PRO A 545 -48.16 -27.26 12.77
C PRO A 545 -48.27 -26.36 11.52
N ASP A 546 -47.76 -25.14 11.63
CA ASP A 546 -47.82 -24.13 10.58
C ASP A 546 -46.68 -24.30 9.57
N GLU A 547 -46.93 -25.13 8.54
CA GLU A 547 -45.95 -25.35 7.48
C GLU A 547 -45.63 -24.07 6.69
N ARG A 548 -46.56 -23.09 6.62
CA ARG A 548 -46.32 -21.82 5.92
C ARG A 548 -45.29 -20.99 6.67
N PHE A 549 -45.40 -20.92 8.00
CA PHE A 549 -44.40 -20.27 8.84
C PHE A 549 -43.02 -20.92 8.70
N LEU A 550 -42.93 -22.25 8.78
CA LEU A 550 -41.67 -22.98 8.65
C LEU A 550 -41.00 -22.69 7.30
N ARG A 551 -41.76 -22.71 6.20
CA ARG A 551 -41.25 -22.38 4.86
C ARG A 551 -40.80 -20.93 4.75
N ALA A 552 -41.55 -19.98 5.32
CA ALA A 552 -41.19 -18.57 5.27
C ALA A 552 -39.86 -18.25 5.96
N VAL A 553 -39.50 -19.01 7.01
CA VAL A 553 -38.18 -18.92 7.66
C VAL A 553 -37.10 -19.62 6.82
N GLU A 554 -37.35 -20.86 6.37
CA GLU A 554 -36.38 -21.68 5.62
C GLU A 554 -36.00 -21.11 4.25
N GLU A 555 -36.93 -20.42 3.58
CA GLU A 555 -36.67 -19.79 2.28
C GLU A 555 -35.70 -18.61 2.35
N LYS A 556 -35.50 -18.02 3.55
CA LYS A 556 -34.52 -16.93 3.75
C LYS A 556 -33.08 -17.36 3.55
N ILE A 557 -32.79 -18.63 3.84
CA ILE A 557 -31.48 -19.24 3.62
C ILE A 557 -31.49 -20.15 2.38
N HIS A 558 -32.41 -19.91 1.44
CA HIS A 558 -32.50 -20.60 0.15
C HIS A 558 -32.65 -22.13 0.22
N ILE A 559 -33.31 -22.65 1.25
CA ILE A 559 -33.59 -24.09 1.34
C ILE A 559 -34.67 -24.51 0.34
N SER A 560 -34.29 -25.41 -0.57
CA SER A 560 -35.19 -25.98 -1.56
C SER A 560 -36.33 -26.78 -0.91
N ASP A 561 -37.46 -26.91 -1.60
CA ASP A 561 -38.59 -27.70 -1.11
C ASP A 561 -38.22 -29.20 -0.94
N SER A 562 -37.27 -29.70 -1.73
CA SER A 562 -36.69 -31.04 -1.57
C SER A 562 -35.77 -31.18 -0.34
N GLY A 563 -35.12 -30.08 0.09
CA GLY A 563 -34.18 -30.06 1.20
C GLY A 563 -34.81 -29.82 2.58
N LYS A 564 -36.06 -29.34 2.63
CA LYS A 564 -36.73 -28.93 3.88
C LYS A 564 -36.76 -30.03 4.96
N GLY A 565 -37.05 -31.27 4.55
CA GLY A 565 -37.13 -32.40 5.49
C GLY A 565 -35.79 -32.72 6.14
N SER A 566 -34.72 -32.72 5.35
CA SER A 566 -33.35 -32.96 5.84
C SER A 566 -32.90 -31.87 6.81
N PHE A 567 -33.16 -30.61 6.47
CA PHE A 567 -32.81 -29.48 7.33
C PHE A 567 -33.54 -29.51 8.68
N ARG A 568 -34.87 -29.71 8.63
CA ARG A 568 -35.71 -29.84 9.83
C ARG A 568 -35.22 -30.96 10.77
N GLN A 569 -34.88 -32.12 10.21
CA GLN A 569 -34.33 -33.24 10.99
C GLN A 569 -32.95 -32.92 11.59
N GLU A 570 -32.08 -32.21 10.86
CA GLU A 570 -30.78 -31.79 11.38
C GLU A 570 -30.92 -30.84 12.57
N VAL A 571 -31.79 -29.84 12.45
CA VAL A 571 -32.07 -28.85 13.50
C VAL A 571 -32.56 -29.54 14.77
N VAL A 572 -33.58 -30.40 14.67
CA VAL A 572 -34.13 -31.12 15.83
C VAL A 572 -33.09 -32.06 16.44
N ARG A 573 -32.29 -32.76 15.63
CA ARG A 573 -31.21 -33.62 16.14
C ARG A 573 -30.19 -32.83 16.96
N LYS A 574 -29.79 -31.64 16.50
CA LYS A 574 -28.89 -30.75 17.25
C LYS A 574 -29.55 -30.21 18.52
N ALA A 575 -30.84 -29.84 18.45
CA ALA A 575 -31.62 -29.39 19.61
C ALA A 575 -31.76 -30.47 20.69
N MET A 576 -32.14 -31.69 20.31
CA MET A 576 -32.19 -32.84 21.21
C MET A 576 -30.82 -33.18 21.80
N GLY A 577 -29.75 -33.03 21.02
CA GLY A 577 -28.38 -33.19 21.51
C GLY A 577 -27.99 -32.15 22.57
N ALA A 578 -28.42 -30.89 22.42
CA ALA A 578 -28.24 -29.85 23.43
C ALA A 578 -29.05 -30.14 24.70
N TYR A 579 -30.33 -30.52 24.54
CA TYR A 579 -31.22 -30.88 25.64
C TYR A 579 -30.68 -32.04 26.48
N LYS A 580 -30.19 -33.12 25.84
CA LYS A 580 -29.57 -34.27 26.54
C LYS A 580 -28.31 -33.90 27.33
N ARG A 581 -27.60 -32.83 26.94
CA ARG A 581 -26.43 -32.30 27.66
C ARG A 581 -26.80 -31.29 28.75
N GLY A 582 -28.09 -31.01 28.95
CA GLY A 582 -28.56 -29.99 29.89
C GLY A 582 -28.27 -28.54 29.45
N VAL A 583 -27.92 -28.33 28.18
CA VAL A 583 -27.60 -27.01 27.62
C VAL A 583 -28.83 -26.50 26.86
N LYS A 584 -29.23 -25.25 27.12
CA LYS A 584 -30.33 -24.60 26.36
C LYS A 584 -29.89 -24.41 24.90
N PHE A 585 -30.77 -24.74 23.98
CA PHE A 585 -30.57 -24.45 22.56
C PHE A 585 -30.83 -22.96 22.32
N GLY A 586 -29.77 -22.21 22.05
CA GLY A 586 -29.82 -20.77 21.80
C GLY A 586 -29.53 -20.42 20.34
N LEU A 587 -29.53 -19.12 20.03
CA LEU A 587 -29.25 -18.60 18.68
C LEU A 587 -27.88 -19.07 18.15
N ASP A 588 -26.87 -19.23 19.00
CA ASP A 588 -25.53 -19.71 18.60
C ASP A 588 -25.44 -21.22 18.35
N SER A 589 -26.50 -21.98 18.66
CA SER A 589 -26.48 -23.44 18.57
C SER A 589 -26.56 -23.95 17.12
N HIS A 590 -27.01 -23.11 16.18
CA HIS A 590 -27.07 -23.46 14.76
C HIS A 590 -26.95 -22.22 13.86
N ILE A 591 -25.77 -22.03 13.25
CA ILE A 591 -25.43 -20.84 12.45
C ILE A 591 -26.47 -20.56 11.34
N GLN A 592 -26.80 -21.56 10.50
CA GLN A 592 -27.75 -21.35 9.40
C GLN A 592 -29.18 -21.03 9.88
N LEU A 593 -29.62 -21.60 11.00
CA LEU A 593 -30.96 -21.34 11.52
C LEU A 593 -31.02 -19.96 12.18
N ASN A 594 -29.94 -19.56 12.84
CA ASN A 594 -29.79 -18.21 13.37
C ASN A 594 -29.92 -17.18 12.25
N ASP A 595 -29.21 -17.38 11.13
CA ASP A 595 -29.29 -16.51 9.95
C ASP A 595 -30.72 -16.47 9.36
N ALA A 596 -31.41 -17.62 9.28
CA ALA A 596 -32.81 -17.69 8.84
C ALA A 596 -33.77 -16.91 9.76
N VAL A 597 -33.65 -17.10 11.07
CA VAL A 597 -34.44 -16.40 12.10
C VAL A 597 -34.17 -14.89 12.05
N GLN A 598 -32.90 -14.51 11.92
CA GLN A 598 -32.46 -13.13 11.80
C GLN A 598 -33.08 -12.43 10.59
N GLN A 599 -33.00 -13.05 9.41
CA GLN A 599 -33.54 -12.48 8.18
C GLN A 599 -35.07 -12.40 8.20
N TYR A 600 -35.74 -13.42 8.74
CA TYR A 600 -37.20 -13.41 8.88
C TYR A 600 -37.67 -12.32 9.86
N LEU A 601 -37.03 -12.20 11.03
CA LEU A 601 -37.38 -11.18 12.02
C LEU A 601 -37.21 -9.76 11.45
N PHE A 602 -36.14 -9.53 10.68
CA PHE A 602 -35.89 -8.25 10.03
C PHE A 602 -37.02 -7.87 9.05
N GLU A 603 -37.46 -8.81 8.23
CA GLU A 603 -38.56 -8.58 7.29
C GLU A 603 -39.90 -8.33 8.02
N GLN A 604 -40.19 -9.09 9.08
CA GLN A 604 -41.38 -8.87 9.92
C GLN A 604 -41.38 -7.52 10.63
N ARG A 605 -40.21 -6.99 10.98
CA ARG A 605 -40.04 -5.69 11.65
C ARG A 605 -39.79 -4.53 10.67
N ARG A 606 -39.97 -4.74 9.36
CA ARG A 606 -39.89 -3.70 8.34
C ARG A 606 -40.78 -2.49 8.64
N ASP A 607 -41.99 -2.72 9.17
CA ASP A 607 -42.92 -1.63 9.49
C ASP A 607 -42.51 -0.82 10.74
N VAL A 608 -41.75 -1.42 11.65
CA VAL A 608 -41.17 -0.70 12.81
C VAL A 608 -40.06 0.25 12.34
N LEU A 609 -39.24 -0.19 11.38
CA LEU A 609 -38.24 0.66 10.74
C LEU A 609 -38.89 1.82 9.95
N ARG A 610 -40.04 1.59 9.30
CA ARG A 610 -40.80 2.64 8.61
C ARG A 610 -41.30 3.76 9.51
N LEU A 611 -41.54 3.48 10.80
CA LEU A 611 -41.93 4.49 11.79
C LEU A 611 -40.80 5.49 12.08
N VAL A 612 -39.53 5.14 11.82
CA VAL A 612 -38.36 6.04 11.95
C VAL A 612 -38.48 7.23 11.00
N SER A 613 -38.95 7.00 9.78
CA SER A 613 -39.08 8.02 8.72
C SER A 613 -40.42 8.77 8.70
N SER A 614 -41.41 8.33 9.49
CA SER A 614 -42.77 8.87 9.44
C SER A 614 -42.89 10.14 10.31
N ALA A 615 -43.52 11.19 9.77
CA ALA A 615 -43.82 12.42 10.52
C ALA A 615 -44.88 12.23 11.63
N LYS A 616 -45.54 11.07 11.70
CA LYS A 616 -46.42 10.72 12.82
C LYS A 616 -45.55 10.29 14.00
N ARG A 617 -45.76 10.93 15.16
CA ARG A 617 -45.04 10.61 16.41
C ARG A 617 -45.10 9.09 16.65
N PRO A 618 -43.95 8.38 16.64
CA PRO A 618 -43.91 6.98 17.03
C PRO A 618 -44.24 6.86 18.52
N ASP A 619 -44.80 5.72 18.93
CA ASP A 619 -44.97 5.38 20.34
C ASP A 619 -43.61 5.41 21.08
N ASP A 620 -43.61 5.78 22.36
CA ASP A 620 -42.39 5.98 23.15
C ASP A 620 -41.50 4.72 23.23
N GLU A 621 -42.11 3.53 23.19
CA GLU A 621 -41.40 2.25 23.18
C GLU A 621 -40.61 2.05 21.88
N VAL A 622 -41.20 2.42 20.73
CA VAL A 622 -40.57 2.33 19.41
C VAL A 622 -39.42 3.33 19.29
N ARG A 623 -39.58 4.57 19.78
CA ARG A 623 -38.48 5.54 19.84
C ARG A 623 -37.30 5.04 20.66
N THR A 624 -37.56 4.39 21.79
CA THR A 624 -36.52 3.83 22.66
C THR A 624 -35.73 2.73 21.95
N LYS A 625 -36.43 1.81 21.27
CA LYS A 625 -35.78 0.76 20.46
C LYS A 625 -34.95 1.33 19.31
N ILE A 626 -35.47 2.32 18.58
CA ILE A 626 -34.73 2.98 17.48
C ILE A 626 -33.47 3.69 18.00
N SER A 627 -33.59 4.43 19.10
CA SER A 627 -32.45 5.11 19.72
C SER A 627 -31.37 4.12 20.19
N ALA A 628 -31.77 2.91 20.62
CA ALA A 628 -30.82 1.86 20.96
C ALA A 628 -30.07 1.33 19.72
N VAL A 629 -30.74 1.22 18.58
CA VAL A 629 -30.10 0.86 17.30
C VAL A 629 -29.14 1.94 16.83
N GLU A 630 -29.53 3.21 16.88
CA GLU A 630 -28.66 4.36 16.54
C GLU A 630 -27.40 4.35 17.40
N LYS A 631 -27.57 4.19 18.73
CA LYS A 631 -26.44 4.12 19.66
C LYS A 631 -25.52 2.95 19.36
N ARG A 632 -26.04 1.78 19.00
CA ARG A 632 -25.22 0.62 18.64
C ARG A 632 -24.46 0.83 17.34
N LEU A 633 -25.06 1.43 16.32
CA LEU A 633 -24.35 1.79 15.08
C LEU A 633 -23.14 2.69 15.39
N VAL A 634 -23.29 3.61 16.34
CA VAL A 634 -22.21 4.48 16.81
C VAL A 634 -21.14 3.70 17.58
N ASP A 635 -21.55 2.95 18.60
CA ASP A 635 -20.62 2.31 19.55
C ASP A 635 -19.88 1.10 18.96
N GLU A 636 -20.53 0.31 18.08
CA GLU A 636 -20.01 -0.98 17.60
C GLU A 636 -19.64 -0.98 16.11
N TYR A 637 -20.28 -0.16 15.28
CA TYR A 637 -20.12 -0.19 13.81
C TYR A 637 -19.34 1.00 13.24
N GLY A 638 -18.99 1.98 14.08
CA GLY A 638 -18.11 3.09 13.69
C GLY A 638 -18.82 4.25 12.99
N TYR A 639 -20.13 4.39 13.19
CA TYR A 639 -20.91 5.55 12.76
C TYR A 639 -20.83 6.70 13.79
N ASP A 640 -21.29 7.89 13.41
CA ASP A 640 -21.68 8.95 14.33
C ASP A 640 -23.22 9.08 14.36
N ALA A 641 -23.75 9.91 15.26
CA ALA A 641 -25.20 10.08 15.40
C ALA A 641 -25.87 10.55 14.10
N HIS A 642 -25.16 11.33 13.27
CA HIS A 642 -25.71 11.80 12.02
C HIS A 642 -25.77 10.70 10.96
N SER A 643 -24.64 10.06 10.68
CA SER A 643 -24.51 8.99 9.69
C SER A 643 -25.33 7.76 10.06
N ALA A 644 -25.47 7.43 11.35
CA ALA A 644 -26.35 6.36 11.81
C ALA A 644 -27.83 6.63 11.47
N ARG A 645 -28.31 7.87 11.66
CA ARG A 645 -29.67 8.27 11.25
C ARG A 645 -29.85 8.23 9.75
N GLU A 646 -28.85 8.68 8.98
CA GLU A 646 -28.91 8.60 7.53
C GLU A 646 -28.94 7.16 7.04
N ALA A 647 -28.12 6.28 7.60
CA ALA A 647 -28.13 4.85 7.28
C ALA A 647 -29.49 4.20 7.55
N LEU A 648 -30.09 4.48 8.72
CA LEU A 648 -31.42 3.98 9.08
C LEU A 648 -32.52 4.50 8.13
N ASN A 649 -32.52 5.80 7.84
CA ASN A 649 -33.46 6.40 6.90
C ASN A 649 -33.28 5.80 5.50
N TYR A 650 -32.04 5.62 5.06
CA TYR A 650 -31.71 5.06 3.77
C TYR A 650 -32.21 3.61 3.63
N VAL A 651 -31.90 2.73 4.58
CA VAL A 651 -32.41 1.35 4.60
C VAL A 651 -33.93 1.30 4.61
N THR A 652 -34.56 2.20 5.37
CA THR A 652 -36.03 2.29 5.41
C THR A 652 -36.61 2.63 4.04
N THR A 653 -35.99 3.56 3.31
CA THR A 653 -36.42 3.90 1.94
C THR A 653 -36.18 2.77 0.94
N LEU A 654 -35.06 2.04 1.05
CA LEU A 654 -34.77 0.87 0.21
C LEU A 654 -35.84 -0.21 0.38
N LEU A 655 -36.18 -0.51 1.64
CA LEU A 655 -37.23 -1.48 2.00
C LEU A 655 -38.65 -1.00 1.64
N ALA A 656 -38.83 0.28 1.29
CA ALA A 656 -40.10 0.77 0.76
C ALA A 656 -40.24 0.56 -0.76
N GLN A 657 -39.12 0.43 -1.46
CA GLN A 657 -39.06 0.26 -2.91
C GLN A 657 -39.06 -1.23 -3.33
N GLU A 658 -38.62 -2.12 -2.43
CA GLU A 658 -38.72 -3.59 -2.51
C GLU A 658 -40.09 -4.09 -2.04
#